data_AF-A0A8H8JFX5-F1
#
_entry.id   AF-A0A8H8JFX5-F1
#
_cell.length_a   1.000
_cell.length_b   1.000
_cell.length_c   1.000
_cell.angle_alpha   90.00
_cell.angle_beta   90.00
_cell.angle_gamma   90.00
#
_symmetry.space_group_name_H-M   'P 1'
#
loop_
_entity.id
_entity.type
_entity.pdbx_description
1 polymer ?
#
loop_
_entity_poly.entity_id
_entity_poly.type
_entity_poly.pdbx_seq_one_letter_code
_entity_poly.pdbx_strand_id
1 'polypeptide(L)'
;MVYTLRWGILATGGIAEAFAKDLLADPAARDTRDVAHKIIAVGSSSSIDKSKEFITKVGADSSVIPCGSYEELVKIADVDIIYIATPHRQNALLALEAGKHVLCEYAVTINARQAAHLARVATEKKLFLMEAVWTRFFPISREIQRLVHQEKVLGELRRVYADLAMMFRKDPESRLYKPELGGGALLDLGIYPFTWAFMILHDHPDNQKTKPHVTANILKSKLTPVDETTSATLVFDKIQATAHLTCSMTSKTMQPYCVSIQGEKGYLHVAPAPYRPETFVLSLYDQEPTTHEFKIPGQGKYDVSLTTLLGGGRMCEADSRWQVAVGEILFGGQHLVYGGLGRVLQNSKSSINTDEIAHFSRLSSQWWDESDNGEFLPLHRMNPVRVRWMVEKLREARKDDAKEEEWRGWRELDRVQSSDVEEGNVRPMEGMSVLDIGCGGGLLSESLSRLGARALGVDASQPNINIAKIHASTDPSFGTDGASAKNVLDYRHATAEELVREGAQFDAVCAMEVVEHVDRPSEFLRNCGQLVKPGGHLFLSTIARTPIAYFLSILMAENVLGIVERGTHTHSKFINPSELVAFFRDDLGWISRTFGGSVGELDIAGWLGFGRPEGPVGAPTRTEAEVRGIAYMPWKGTWELLPRGMLGSVECNYLFWVGKPL
;
A
#
# COMPACT_ATOMS: atom_id res chain seq x y z
N MET A 1 -24.41 8.94 36.37
CA MET A 1 -23.53 7.79 36.66
C MET A 1 -22.18 8.10 36.03
N VAL A 2 -21.10 7.97 36.80
CA VAL A 2 -19.73 8.12 36.28
C VAL A 2 -19.35 6.82 35.57
N TYR A 3 -18.87 6.89 34.33
CA TYR A 3 -18.39 5.72 33.61
C TYR A 3 -16.94 5.42 34.01
N THR A 4 -16.64 4.20 34.41
CA THR A 4 -15.26 3.80 34.76
C THR A 4 -14.62 3.10 33.58
N LEU A 5 -13.60 3.73 32.98
CA LEU A 5 -12.81 3.16 31.90
C LEU A 5 -11.64 2.34 32.45
N ARG A 6 -11.56 1.08 32.05
CA ARG A 6 -10.59 0.10 32.58
C ARG A 6 -9.40 -0.09 31.64
N TRP A 7 -8.21 0.21 32.13
CA TRP A 7 -6.98 0.30 31.36
C TRP A 7 -6.07 -0.93 31.52
N GLY A 8 -5.56 -1.41 30.40
CA GLY A 8 -4.34 -2.22 30.34
C GLY A 8 -3.16 -1.34 29.92
N ILE A 9 -2.01 -1.47 30.59
CA ILE A 9 -0.77 -0.77 30.20
C ILE A 9 0.20 -1.77 29.60
N LEU A 10 0.53 -1.59 28.32
CA LEU A 10 1.45 -2.43 27.57
C LEU A 10 2.81 -1.72 27.44
N ALA A 11 3.83 -2.37 27.99
CA ALA A 11 5.20 -1.89 28.21
C ALA A 11 5.35 -0.94 29.40
N THR A 12 6.50 -1.02 30.06
CA THR A 12 6.78 -0.40 31.37
C THR A 12 7.85 0.70 31.29
N GLY A 13 7.96 1.38 30.14
CA GLY A 13 8.92 2.46 29.91
C GLY A 13 8.55 3.77 30.59
N GLY A 14 9.44 4.77 30.52
CA GLY A 14 9.22 6.08 31.17
C GLY A 14 7.98 6.82 30.65
N ILE A 15 7.60 6.61 29.40
CA ILE A 15 6.38 7.20 28.84
C ILE A 15 5.12 6.55 29.40
N ALA A 16 5.12 5.22 29.55
CA ALA A 16 4.05 4.49 30.23
C ALA A 16 3.89 4.94 31.67
N GLU A 17 5.00 5.17 32.36
CA GLU A 17 4.98 5.64 33.76
C GLU A 17 4.31 7.02 33.86
N ALA A 18 4.68 7.96 32.99
CA ALA A 18 4.07 9.29 32.97
C ALA A 18 2.57 9.21 32.68
N PHE A 19 2.17 8.42 31.68
CA PHE A 19 0.77 8.22 31.33
C PHE A 19 -0.04 7.56 32.46
N ALA A 20 0.51 6.51 33.09
CA ALA A 20 -0.13 5.83 34.22
C ALA A 20 -0.29 6.75 35.44
N LYS A 21 0.67 7.64 35.71
CA LYS A 21 0.56 8.65 36.77
C LYS A 21 -0.52 9.67 36.46
N ASP A 22 -0.59 10.17 35.23
CA ASP A 22 -1.65 11.09 34.79
C ASP A 22 -3.04 10.44 34.82
N LEU A 23 -3.12 9.14 34.54
CA LEU A 23 -4.34 8.32 34.65
C LEU A 23 -4.86 8.20 36.08
N LEU A 24 -3.96 8.08 37.05
CA LEU A 24 -4.29 7.92 38.48
C LEU A 24 -4.60 9.25 39.17
N ALA A 25 -4.34 10.39 38.52
CA ALA A 25 -4.72 11.70 39.02
C ALA A 25 -6.25 11.90 38.96
N ASP A 26 -6.80 12.63 39.93
CA ASP A 26 -8.23 12.93 40.00
C ASP A 26 -8.72 13.66 38.72
N PRO A 27 -9.68 13.07 37.95
CA PRO A 27 -10.25 13.72 36.78
C PRO A 27 -10.82 15.12 37.04
N ALA A 28 -11.28 15.40 38.27
CA ALA A 28 -11.79 16.71 38.65
C ALA A 28 -10.73 17.83 38.56
N ALA A 29 -9.44 17.48 38.66
CA ALA A 29 -8.34 18.44 38.47
C ALA A 29 -8.30 19.04 37.05
N ARG A 30 -9.06 18.47 36.11
CA ARG A 30 -9.17 18.90 34.71
C ARG A 30 -10.63 19.17 34.30
N ASP A 31 -11.48 19.51 35.27
CA ASP A 31 -12.91 19.77 35.08
C ASP A 31 -13.67 18.62 34.38
N THR A 32 -13.20 17.39 34.57
CA THR A 32 -13.82 16.17 34.02
C THR A 32 -14.57 15.45 35.13
N ARG A 33 -15.86 15.16 34.93
CA ARG A 33 -16.74 14.61 35.99
C ARG A 33 -17.57 13.39 35.54
N ASP A 34 -17.55 13.07 34.26
CA ASP A 34 -18.34 12.02 33.63
C ASP A 34 -17.59 10.68 33.53
N VAL A 35 -16.27 10.70 33.74
CA VAL A 35 -15.40 9.51 33.66
C VAL A 35 -14.51 9.34 34.88
N ALA A 36 -14.27 8.09 35.25
CA ALA A 36 -13.20 7.67 36.16
C ALA A 36 -12.28 6.67 35.45
N HIS A 37 -11.02 6.58 35.88
CA HIS A 37 -10.05 5.66 35.29
C HIS A 37 -9.55 4.66 36.31
N LYS A 38 -9.41 3.41 35.87
CA LYS A 38 -8.79 2.36 36.68
C LYS A 38 -7.82 1.56 35.84
N ILE A 39 -6.60 1.42 36.31
CA ILE A 39 -5.64 0.45 35.75
C ILE A 39 -6.05 -0.93 36.27
N ILE A 40 -6.22 -1.91 35.36
CA ILE A 40 -6.58 -3.29 35.71
C ILE A 40 -5.40 -4.22 35.55
N ALA A 41 -4.56 -4.01 34.54
CA ALA A 41 -3.44 -4.89 34.27
C ALA A 41 -2.25 -4.15 33.63
N VAL A 42 -1.05 -4.66 33.87
CA VAL A 42 0.20 -4.15 33.30
C VAL A 42 0.98 -5.31 32.71
N GLY A 43 1.40 -5.20 31.46
CA GLY A 43 2.21 -6.21 30.76
C GLY A 43 3.60 -5.70 30.40
N SER A 44 4.60 -6.56 30.57
CA SER A 44 5.98 -6.33 30.16
C SER A 44 6.46 -7.52 29.32
N SER A 45 7.20 -7.27 28.24
CA SER A 45 7.81 -8.34 27.43
C SER A 45 9.07 -8.93 28.06
N SER A 46 9.61 -8.32 29.12
CA SER A 46 10.87 -8.77 29.73
C SER A 46 10.65 -9.73 30.89
N SER A 47 9.69 -9.44 31.78
CA SER A 47 9.33 -10.33 32.90
C SER A 47 8.09 -9.82 33.64
N ILE A 48 7.42 -10.72 34.37
CA ILE A 48 6.34 -10.35 35.29
C ILE A 48 6.82 -9.42 36.42
N ASP A 49 8.08 -9.55 36.84
CA ASP A 49 8.64 -8.71 37.90
C ASP A 49 8.78 -7.25 37.47
N LYS A 50 9.08 -6.99 36.18
CA LYS A 50 9.04 -5.63 35.63
C LYS A 50 7.65 -5.01 35.70
N SER A 51 6.60 -5.80 35.48
CA SER A 51 5.21 -5.35 35.66
C SER A 51 4.91 -5.02 37.12
N LYS A 52 5.36 -5.84 38.08
CA LYS A 52 5.20 -5.57 39.53
C LYS A 52 5.94 -4.30 39.97
N GLU A 53 7.20 -4.16 39.55
CA GLU A 53 8.01 -2.97 39.78
C GLU A 53 7.30 -1.72 39.25
N PHE A 54 6.77 -1.78 38.03
CA PHE A 54 6.03 -0.68 37.42
C PHE A 54 4.78 -0.30 38.21
N ILE A 55 3.94 -1.28 38.61
CA ILE A 55 2.73 -1.06 39.42
C ILE A 55 3.08 -0.30 40.71
N THR A 56 4.15 -0.73 41.38
CA THR A 56 4.64 -0.08 42.61
C THR A 56 5.12 1.34 42.31
N LYS A 57 5.89 1.52 41.24
CA LYS A 57 6.50 2.80 40.85
C LYS A 57 5.48 3.88 40.50
N VAL A 58 4.36 3.51 39.88
CA VAL A 58 3.28 4.45 39.53
C VAL A 58 2.31 4.68 40.68
N GLY A 59 2.41 3.91 41.77
CA GLY A 59 1.49 3.99 42.91
C GLY A 59 0.10 3.44 42.59
N ALA A 60 0.01 2.45 41.70
CA ALA A 60 -1.27 1.81 41.37
C ALA A 60 -1.71 0.85 42.49
N ASP A 61 -3.01 0.56 42.53
CA ASP A 61 -3.63 -0.32 43.51
C ASP A 61 -3.06 -1.76 43.47
N SER A 62 -3.01 -2.45 44.61
CA SER A 62 -2.47 -3.81 44.70
C SER A 62 -3.32 -4.86 43.97
N SER A 63 -4.56 -4.55 43.59
CA SER A 63 -5.42 -5.39 42.75
C SER A 63 -5.04 -5.38 41.26
N VAL A 64 -4.12 -4.53 40.82
CA VAL A 64 -3.65 -4.51 39.43
C VAL A 64 -2.91 -5.81 39.11
N ILE A 65 -3.31 -6.46 38.00
CA ILE A 65 -2.78 -7.76 37.59
C ILE A 65 -1.44 -7.57 36.85
N PRO A 66 -0.30 -8.04 37.39
CA PRO A 66 0.95 -8.06 36.65
C PRO A 66 0.95 -9.22 35.64
N CYS A 67 1.20 -8.92 34.37
CA CYS A 67 1.34 -9.89 33.30
C CYS A 67 2.82 -10.01 32.90
N GLY A 68 3.28 -11.24 32.65
CA GLY A 68 4.65 -11.54 32.20
C GLY A 68 4.83 -11.48 30.68
N SER A 69 3.75 -11.27 29.94
CA SER A 69 3.71 -11.13 28.49
C SER A 69 2.59 -10.18 28.05
N TYR A 70 2.62 -9.75 26.79
CA TYR A 70 1.55 -8.92 26.23
C TYR A 70 0.32 -9.77 25.87
N GLU A 71 0.53 -11.03 25.53
CA GLU A 71 -0.51 -12.02 25.22
C GLU A 71 -1.36 -12.36 26.45
N GLU A 72 -0.76 -12.38 27.64
CA GLU A 72 -1.50 -12.47 28.90
C GLU A 72 -2.36 -11.23 29.14
N LEU A 73 -1.78 -10.03 28.95
CA LEU A 73 -2.47 -8.76 29.17
C LEU A 73 -3.74 -8.63 28.32
N VAL A 74 -3.65 -8.94 27.02
CA VAL A 74 -4.79 -8.78 26.10
C VAL A 74 -5.94 -9.76 26.38
N LYS A 75 -5.66 -10.89 27.06
CA LYS A 75 -6.66 -11.90 27.44
C LYS A 75 -7.45 -11.54 28.69
N ILE A 76 -7.02 -10.52 29.45
CA ILE A 76 -7.75 -10.08 30.66
C ILE A 76 -9.11 -9.51 30.25
N ALA A 77 -10.19 -10.22 30.60
CA ALA A 77 -11.56 -9.85 30.22
C ALA A 77 -11.93 -8.44 30.70
N ASP A 78 -11.44 -8.06 31.89
CA ASP A 78 -11.78 -6.80 32.55
C ASP A 78 -11.03 -5.56 32.04
N VAL A 79 -10.20 -5.69 31.02
CA VAL A 79 -9.58 -4.55 30.35
C VAL A 79 -10.48 -4.08 29.20
N ASP A 80 -10.86 -2.80 29.19
CA ASP A 80 -11.64 -2.19 28.10
C ASP A 80 -10.72 -1.68 26.99
N ILE A 81 -9.65 -0.96 27.39
CA ILE A 81 -8.73 -0.28 26.49
C ILE A 81 -7.28 -0.55 26.89
N ILE A 82 -6.40 -0.68 25.91
CA ILE A 82 -4.97 -0.89 26.11
C ILE A 82 -4.20 0.35 25.64
N TYR A 83 -3.39 0.89 26.54
CA TYR A 83 -2.35 1.87 26.23
C TYR A 83 -1.06 1.17 25.83
N ILE A 84 -0.51 1.51 24.66
CA ILE A 84 0.68 0.86 24.10
C ILE A 84 1.82 1.87 24.06
N ALA A 85 2.86 1.63 24.84
CA ALA A 85 3.97 2.57 25.08
C ALA A 85 5.28 2.24 24.35
N THR A 86 5.26 1.33 23.38
CA THR A 86 6.45 0.78 22.69
C THR A 86 6.15 0.49 21.22
N PRO A 87 7.12 0.62 20.28
CA PRO A 87 6.82 0.62 18.86
C PRO A 87 6.65 -0.77 18.22
N HIS A 88 5.86 -0.96 17.15
CA HIS A 88 4.53 -0.42 16.77
C HIS A 88 3.97 -1.21 15.56
N ARG A 89 2.64 -1.22 15.39
CA ARG A 89 1.79 -2.19 14.63
C ARG A 89 1.49 -3.51 15.33
N GLN A 90 2.47 -4.37 15.62
CA GLN A 90 2.19 -5.74 16.10
C GLN A 90 1.40 -5.73 17.41
N ASN A 91 1.79 -4.91 18.38
CA ASN A 91 1.08 -4.81 19.67
C ASN A 91 -0.32 -4.21 19.53
N ALA A 92 -0.49 -3.24 18.63
CA ALA A 92 -1.80 -2.64 18.34
C ALA A 92 -2.72 -3.67 17.67
N LEU A 93 -2.18 -4.45 16.73
CA LEU A 93 -2.91 -5.53 16.09
C LEU A 93 -3.27 -6.63 17.09
N LEU A 94 -2.35 -7.05 17.96
CA LEU A 94 -2.60 -8.01 19.03
C LEU A 94 -3.76 -7.59 19.94
N ALA A 95 -3.76 -6.33 20.38
CA ALA A 95 -4.83 -5.79 21.22
C ALA A 95 -6.18 -5.71 20.49
N LEU A 96 -6.19 -5.21 19.24
CA LEU A 96 -7.40 -5.16 18.42
C LEU A 96 -7.94 -6.57 18.12
N GLU A 97 -7.07 -7.53 17.78
CA GLU A 97 -7.44 -8.91 17.50
C GLU A 97 -8.09 -9.58 18.70
N ALA A 98 -7.60 -9.28 19.91
CA ALA A 98 -8.16 -9.70 21.19
C ALA A 98 -9.43 -8.94 21.61
N GLY A 99 -9.96 -8.03 20.78
CA GLY A 99 -11.22 -7.34 21.06
C GLY A 99 -11.07 -6.13 21.98
N LYS A 100 -9.87 -5.55 22.12
CA LYS A 100 -9.60 -4.41 23.01
C LYS A 100 -9.54 -3.10 22.24
N HIS A 101 -10.08 -2.02 22.83
CA HIS A 101 -9.82 -0.68 22.33
C HIS A 101 -8.32 -0.35 22.48
N VAL A 102 -7.79 0.52 21.64
CA VAL A 102 -6.34 0.84 21.61
C VAL A 102 -6.10 2.34 21.63
N LEU A 103 -5.24 2.77 22.56
CA LEU A 103 -4.55 4.06 22.52
C LEU A 103 -3.06 3.77 22.37
N CYS A 104 -2.47 4.17 21.25
CA CYS A 104 -1.10 3.79 20.90
C CYS A 104 -0.19 5.01 20.89
N GLU A 105 0.98 4.92 21.52
CA GLU A 105 2.01 5.95 21.40
C GLU A 105 2.40 6.21 19.95
N TYR A 106 2.93 7.41 19.73
CA TYR A 106 3.36 7.84 18.41
C TYR A 106 4.84 7.42 18.15
N ALA A 107 5.25 7.22 16.90
CA ALA A 107 4.40 7.04 15.72
C ALA A 107 3.74 5.66 15.77
N VAL A 108 2.40 5.56 15.75
CA VAL A 108 1.66 4.28 15.90
C VAL A 108 2.06 3.23 14.86
N THR A 109 2.63 3.67 13.73
CA THR A 109 3.20 2.84 12.66
C THR A 109 4.32 3.59 11.93
N ILE A 110 5.21 2.85 11.27
CA ILE A 110 6.33 3.45 10.52
C ILE A 110 5.94 3.99 9.14
N ASN A 111 4.73 3.67 8.65
CA ASN A 111 4.22 4.18 7.38
C ASN A 111 2.68 4.18 7.32
N ALA A 112 2.13 4.97 6.41
CA ALA A 112 0.69 5.14 6.27
C ALA A 112 -0.07 3.86 5.85
N ARG A 113 0.57 2.89 5.18
CA ARG A 113 -0.06 1.62 4.80
C ARG A 113 -0.36 0.78 6.05
N GLN A 114 0.59 0.72 6.98
CA GLN A 114 0.40 0.06 8.26
C GLN A 114 -0.68 0.75 9.09
N ALA A 115 -0.72 2.09 9.11
CA ALA A 115 -1.77 2.84 9.79
C ALA A 115 -3.17 2.53 9.21
N ALA A 116 -3.29 2.55 7.87
CA ALA A 116 -4.54 2.21 7.19
C ALA A 116 -4.98 0.77 7.49
N HIS A 117 -4.04 -0.17 7.59
CA HIS A 117 -4.35 -1.54 7.99
C HIS A 117 -4.90 -1.62 9.43
N LEU A 118 -4.27 -0.95 10.41
CA LEU A 118 -4.78 -0.94 11.78
C LEU A 118 -6.16 -0.28 11.86
N ALA A 119 -6.38 0.81 11.12
CA ALA A 119 -7.68 1.48 11.05
C ALA A 119 -8.76 0.56 10.48
N ARG A 120 -8.45 -0.19 9.41
CA ARG A 120 -9.36 -1.19 8.84
C ARG A 120 -9.71 -2.28 9.85
N VAL A 121 -8.72 -2.85 10.53
CA VAL A 121 -8.96 -3.90 11.55
C VAL A 121 -9.80 -3.37 12.71
N ALA A 122 -9.50 -2.17 13.21
CA ALA A 122 -10.30 -1.53 14.25
C ALA A 122 -11.75 -1.31 13.79
N THR A 123 -11.96 -0.88 12.55
CA THR A 123 -13.30 -0.69 11.95
C THR A 123 -14.06 -2.00 11.82
N GLU A 124 -13.43 -3.04 11.26
CA GLU A 124 -14.02 -4.37 11.09
C GLU A 124 -14.46 -4.97 12.44
N LYS A 125 -13.67 -4.75 13.49
CA LYS A 125 -13.96 -5.22 14.85
C LYS A 125 -14.82 -4.25 15.67
N LYS A 126 -15.17 -3.08 15.12
CA LYS A 126 -15.92 -2.00 15.82
C LYS A 126 -15.22 -1.55 17.11
N LEU A 127 -13.90 -1.50 17.08
CA LEU A 127 -13.05 -1.07 18.18
C LEU A 127 -12.56 0.35 17.97
N PHE A 128 -12.21 0.99 19.08
CA PHE A 128 -11.62 2.32 19.10
C PHE A 128 -10.11 2.17 18.90
N LEU A 129 -9.55 2.99 18.02
CA LEU A 129 -8.12 3.10 17.80
C LEU A 129 -7.77 4.58 17.73
N MET A 130 -6.79 5.01 18.52
CA MET A 130 -6.26 6.37 18.45
C MET A 130 -4.76 6.39 18.67
N GLU A 131 -4.09 7.26 17.92
CA GLU A 131 -2.71 7.63 18.17
C GLU A 131 -2.63 8.69 19.27
N ALA A 132 -1.71 8.52 20.23
CA ALA A 132 -1.58 9.31 21.44
C ALA A 132 -0.83 10.65 21.19
N VAL A 133 -1.24 11.42 20.19
CA VAL A 133 -0.73 12.78 19.98
C VAL A 133 -1.45 13.76 20.92
N TRP A 134 -1.00 13.82 22.17
CA TRP A 134 -1.69 14.57 23.24
C TRP A 134 -1.83 16.07 22.98
N THR A 135 -0.95 16.66 22.16
CA THR A 135 -0.91 18.11 21.91
C THR A 135 -2.24 18.66 21.43
N ARG A 136 -3.01 17.84 20.69
CA ARG A 136 -4.30 18.22 20.12
C ARG A 136 -5.36 18.56 21.17
N PHE A 137 -5.21 18.00 22.37
CA PHE A 137 -6.26 18.05 23.39
C PHE A 137 -6.05 19.17 24.42
N PHE A 138 -4.83 19.71 24.51
CA PHE A 138 -4.54 20.77 25.45
C PHE A 138 -5.45 21.99 25.27
N PRO A 139 -5.87 22.65 26.36
CA PRO A 139 -6.68 23.86 26.30
C PRO A 139 -6.08 24.94 25.40
N ILE A 140 -4.75 25.11 25.44
CA ILE A 140 -4.02 26.06 24.58
C ILE A 140 -4.24 25.80 23.09
N SER A 141 -4.22 24.53 22.66
CA SER A 141 -4.41 24.14 21.25
C SER A 141 -5.83 24.43 20.79
N ARG A 142 -6.82 24.17 21.65
CA ARG A 142 -8.23 24.49 21.39
C ARG A 142 -8.48 26.00 21.34
N GLU A 143 -7.86 26.75 22.26
CA GLU A 143 -7.99 28.21 22.28
C GLU A 143 -7.37 28.85 21.04
N ILE A 144 -6.17 28.39 20.61
CA ILE A 144 -5.55 28.88 19.39
C ILE A 144 -6.46 28.60 18.18
N GLN A 145 -7.02 27.39 18.03
CA GLN A 145 -7.97 27.09 16.97
C GLN A 145 -9.20 28.00 17.02
N ARG A 146 -9.76 28.25 18.21
CA ARG A 146 -10.90 29.16 18.41
C ARG A 146 -10.57 30.56 17.90
N LEU A 147 -9.43 31.11 18.30
CA LEU A 147 -8.94 32.43 17.88
C LEU A 147 -8.70 32.51 16.36
N VAL A 148 -8.05 31.50 15.77
CA VAL A 148 -7.65 31.57 14.35
C VAL A 148 -8.75 31.13 13.38
N HIS A 149 -9.59 30.15 13.73
CA HIS A 149 -10.61 29.59 12.84
C HIS A 149 -11.98 30.23 13.02
N GLN A 150 -12.38 30.49 14.27
CA GLN A 150 -13.73 30.97 14.58
C GLN A 150 -13.76 32.49 14.66
N GLU A 151 -12.89 33.08 15.49
CA GLU A 151 -12.83 34.54 15.65
C GLU A 151 -12.04 35.22 14.53
N LYS A 152 -11.22 34.45 13.78
CA LYS A 152 -10.36 34.94 12.70
C LYS A 152 -9.54 36.17 13.11
N VAL A 153 -9.00 36.17 14.33
CA VAL A 153 -8.28 37.33 14.91
C VAL A 153 -7.07 37.75 14.07
N LEU A 154 -6.44 36.80 13.37
CA LEU A 154 -5.30 37.04 12.49
C LEU A 154 -5.69 37.40 11.04
N GLY A 155 -6.98 37.47 10.70
CA GLY A 155 -7.43 37.61 9.30
C GLY A 155 -7.20 36.34 8.48
N GLU A 156 -6.94 36.48 7.17
CA GLU A 156 -6.55 35.32 6.36
C GLU A 156 -5.17 34.79 6.81
N LEU A 157 -5.08 33.48 7.04
CA LEU A 157 -3.83 32.83 7.38
C LEU A 157 -2.94 32.76 6.13
N ARG A 158 -1.67 33.15 6.28
CA ARG A 158 -0.68 33.13 5.19
C ARG A 158 0.37 32.07 5.39
N ARG A 159 0.83 31.88 6.64
CA ARG A 159 1.97 31.01 6.92
C ARG A 159 1.95 30.40 8.31
N VAL A 160 2.39 29.16 8.42
CA VAL A 160 2.73 28.50 9.68
C VAL A 160 4.18 28.06 9.66
N TYR A 161 4.93 28.37 10.71
CA TYR A 161 6.21 27.73 11.00
C TYR A 161 6.04 26.82 12.21
N ALA A 162 6.63 25.63 12.18
CA ALA A 162 6.74 24.81 13.38
C ALA A 162 8.04 24.00 13.38
N ASP A 163 8.70 23.98 14.53
CA ASP A 163 10.00 23.34 14.73
C ASP A 163 10.00 22.48 15.99
N LEU A 164 10.57 21.27 15.88
CA LEU A 164 10.96 20.48 17.05
C LEU A 164 12.32 19.85 16.83
N ALA A 165 13.31 20.34 17.56
CA ALA A 165 14.65 19.80 17.54
C ALA A 165 15.17 19.50 18.96
N MET A 166 15.81 18.35 19.12
CA MET A 166 16.44 17.92 20.36
C MET A 166 17.82 17.33 20.05
N MET A 167 18.84 17.73 20.81
CA MET A 167 20.20 17.24 20.61
C MET A 167 20.36 15.90 21.33
N PHE A 168 20.22 14.81 20.59
CA PHE A 168 20.42 13.46 21.11
C PHE A 168 21.88 13.02 21.02
N ARG A 169 22.28 12.12 21.92
CA ARG A 169 23.56 11.41 21.80
C ARG A 169 23.53 10.54 20.56
N LYS A 170 24.57 10.62 19.74
CA LYS A 170 24.78 9.74 18.59
C LYS A 170 25.17 8.34 19.09
N ASP A 171 24.25 7.39 18.96
CA ASP A 171 24.40 6.03 19.44
C ASP A 171 23.63 5.06 18.51
N PRO A 172 24.33 4.26 17.67
CA PRO A 172 23.68 3.31 16.76
C PRO A 172 22.80 2.28 17.46
N GLU A 173 23.06 1.98 18.74
CA GLU A 173 22.28 1.00 19.50
C GLU A 173 20.96 1.57 20.05
N SER A 174 20.85 2.89 20.10
CA SER A 174 19.63 3.57 20.50
C SER A 174 18.50 3.32 19.50
N ARG A 175 17.26 3.16 20.00
CA ARG A 175 16.06 3.03 19.16
C ARG A 175 15.92 4.16 18.14
N LEU A 176 16.42 5.36 18.47
CA LEU A 176 16.34 6.54 17.60
C LEU A 176 17.14 6.36 16.30
N TYR A 177 18.12 5.46 16.29
CA TYR A 177 18.96 5.18 15.14
C TYR A 177 18.61 3.85 14.45
N LYS A 178 17.56 3.14 14.89
CA LYS A 178 17.16 1.83 14.34
C LYS A 178 15.99 1.98 13.37
N PRO A 179 16.19 1.88 12.03
CA PRO A 179 15.13 2.07 11.04
C PRO A 179 13.96 1.10 11.22
N GLU A 180 14.25 -0.15 11.57
CA GLU A 180 13.27 -1.21 11.81
C GLU A 180 12.33 -0.92 13.00
N LEU A 181 12.75 -0.04 13.91
CA LEU A 181 11.96 0.43 15.05
C LEU A 181 11.26 1.77 14.79
N GLY A 182 11.35 2.30 13.57
CA GLY A 182 10.82 3.62 13.23
C GLY A 182 11.64 4.78 13.80
N GLY A 183 12.94 4.59 14.03
CA GLY A 183 13.83 5.66 14.47
C GLY A 183 14.00 6.76 13.42
N GLY A 184 14.45 7.93 13.88
CA GLY A 184 14.71 9.11 13.04
C GLY A 184 13.97 10.35 13.53
N ALA A 185 14.47 11.52 13.15
CA ALA A 185 13.94 12.80 13.62
C ALA A 185 12.47 12.98 13.23
N LEU A 186 12.06 12.52 12.05
CA LEU A 186 10.71 12.72 11.54
C LEU A 186 9.64 11.95 12.33
N LEU A 187 9.90 10.68 12.66
CA LEU A 187 8.93 9.84 13.38
C LEU A 187 8.96 10.09 14.90
N ASP A 188 10.10 10.48 15.47
CA ASP A 188 10.19 10.82 16.90
C ASP A 188 9.77 12.26 17.22
N LEU A 189 10.12 13.22 16.34
CA LEU A 189 9.96 14.65 16.59
C LEU A 189 9.02 15.33 15.60
N GLY A 190 9.14 15.01 14.30
CA GLY A 190 8.40 15.66 13.22
C GLY A 190 6.87 15.59 13.38
N ILE A 191 6.35 14.59 14.07
CA ILE A 191 4.92 14.49 14.44
C ILE A 191 4.33 15.78 15.00
N TYR A 192 5.08 16.51 15.82
CA TYR A 192 4.57 17.69 16.50
C TYR A 192 4.47 18.92 15.58
N PRO A 193 5.53 19.30 14.83
CA PRO A 193 5.41 20.30 13.78
C PRO A 193 4.27 20.02 12.79
N PHE A 194 4.14 18.78 12.34
CA PHE A 194 3.06 18.38 11.44
C PHE A 194 1.68 18.51 12.09
N THR A 195 1.56 18.14 13.36
CA THR A 195 0.31 18.32 14.11
C THR A 195 -0.11 19.78 14.17
N TRP A 196 0.82 20.72 14.39
CA TRP A 196 0.50 22.15 14.38
C TRP A 196 0.06 22.64 12.99
N ALA A 197 0.76 22.28 11.92
CA ALA A 197 0.33 22.67 10.57
C ALA A 197 -1.04 22.12 10.21
N PHE A 198 -1.34 20.87 10.55
CA PHE A 198 -2.63 20.26 10.24
C PHE A 198 -3.74 20.88 11.07
N MET A 199 -3.51 21.06 12.36
CA MET A 199 -4.48 21.65 13.27
C MET A 199 -4.83 23.10 12.90
N ILE A 200 -3.91 23.85 12.28
CA ILE A 200 -4.11 25.26 11.93
C ILE A 200 -4.54 25.47 10.48
N LEU A 201 -3.93 24.79 9.51
CA LEU A 201 -4.18 25.01 8.08
C LEU A 201 -5.05 23.91 7.45
N HIS A 202 -4.72 22.64 7.68
CA HIS A 202 -5.51 21.54 7.11
C HIS A 202 -6.95 21.55 7.65
N ASP A 203 -7.07 21.76 8.96
CA ASP A 203 -8.33 21.74 9.68
C ASP A 203 -9.08 23.07 9.62
N HIS A 204 -8.49 24.09 9.01
CA HIS A 204 -9.14 25.37 8.77
C HIS A 204 -10.49 25.15 8.06
N PRO A 205 -11.59 25.79 8.51
CA PRO A 205 -12.92 25.61 7.91
C PRO A 205 -12.93 25.83 6.39
N ASP A 206 -12.25 26.89 5.94
CA ASP A 206 -12.21 27.27 4.53
C ASP A 206 -11.32 26.32 3.68
N ASN A 207 -10.41 25.56 4.31
CA ASN A 207 -9.62 24.53 3.62
C ASN A 207 -10.44 23.26 3.33
N GLN A 208 -11.57 23.05 4.01
CA GLN A 208 -12.47 21.91 3.80
C GLN A 208 -11.74 20.56 3.75
N LYS A 209 -10.72 20.39 4.59
CA LYS A 209 -9.88 19.19 4.67
C LYS A 209 -9.19 18.81 3.34
N THR A 210 -8.95 19.78 2.46
CA THR A 210 -8.15 19.57 1.24
C THR A 210 -6.69 19.31 1.63
N LYS A 211 -6.07 18.34 0.97
CA LYS A 211 -4.69 17.92 1.23
C LYS A 211 -3.70 18.99 0.73
N PRO A 212 -2.59 19.21 1.45
CA PRO A 212 -1.55 20.09 0.96
C PRO A 212 -0.70 19.42 -0.13
N HIS A 213 -0.04 20.24 -0.95
CA HIS A 213 1.12 19.80 -1.73
C HIS A 213 2.37 19.83 -0.85
N VAL A 214 3.14 18.73 -0.82
CA VAL A 214 4.27 18.57 0.10
C VAL A 214 5.58 18.51 -0.68
N THR A 215 6.56 19.32 -0.26
CA THR A 215 7.97 19.22 -0.71
C THR A 215 8.86 19.12 0.52
N ALA A 216 9.83 18.21 0.53
CA ALA A 216 10.68 18.01 1.69
C ALA A 216 12.10 17.59 1.34
N ASN A 217 13.01 17.87 2.27
CA ASN A 217 14.42 17.51 2.22
C ASN A 217 14.81 16.80 3.51
N ILE A 218 15.57 15.73 3.38
CA ILE A 218 16.02 14.88 4.48
C ILE A 218 17.55 14.84 4.50
N LEU A 219 18.13 15.11 5.67
CA LEU A 219 19.52 14.81 5.97
C LEU A 219 19.58 13.52 6.78
N LYS A 220 20.15 12.47 6.19
CA LYS A 220 20.29 11.16 6.84
C LYS A 220 21.45 11.16 7.85
N SER A 221 21.34 10.28 8.85
CA SER A 221 22.49 10.00 9.72
C SER A 221 23.64 9.40 8.92
N LYS A 222 24.86 9.64 9.40
CA LYS A 222 26.06 8.92 8.92
C LYS A 222 26.20 7.55 9.57
N LEU A 223 25.47 7.26 10.64
CA LEU A 223 25.59 6.03 11.42
C LEU A 223 24.64 4.94 10.92
N THR A 224 23.40 5.33 10.58
CA THR A 224 22.32 4.42 10.15
C THR A 224 21.44 5.14 9.12
N PRO A 225 20.57 4.45 8.36
CA PRO A 225 19.82 5.09 7.27
C PRO A 225 18.61 5.93 7.72
N VAL A 226 18.43 6.18 9.02
CA VAL A 226 17.39 7.07 9.56
C VAL A 226 17.67 8.53 9.22
N ASP A 227 16.66 9.40 9.34
CA ASP A 227 16.86 10.84 9.22
C ASP A 227 17.39 11.47 10.52
N GLU A 228 18.41 12.33 10.40
CA GLU A 228 18.89 13.19 11.50
C GLU A 228 18.19 14.53 11.52
N THR A 229 17.83 15.06 10.34
CA THR A 229 17.11 16.33 10.21
C THR A 229 16.20 16.26 8.99
N THR A 230 14.96 16.70 9.17
CA THR A 230 13.96 16.76 8.11
C THR A 230 13.39 18.17 8.06
N SER A 231 13.24 18.69 6.84
CA SER A 231 12.56 19.95 6.56
C SER A 231 11.49 19.73 5.50
N ALA A 232 10.31 20.33 5.68
CA ALA A 232 9.19 20.18 4.76
C ALA A 232 8.45 21.51 4.57
N THR A 233 7.94 21.71 3.36
CA THR A 233 7.00 22.78 3.02
C THR A 233 5.69 22.16 2.54
N LEU A 234 4.59 22.61 3.12
CA LEU A 234 3.22 22.19 2.79
C LEU A 234 2.50 23.39 2.19
N VAL A 235 1.87 23.24 1.03
CA VAL A 235 1.12 24.29 0.34
C VAL A 235 -0.36 23.93 0.36
N PHE A 236 -1.19 24.80 0.94
CA PHE A 236 -2.65 24.65 1.01
C PHE A 236 -3.30 25.61 0.02
N ASP A 237 -3.40 25.22 -1.25
CA ASP A 237 -3.84 26.10 -2.35
C ASP A 237 -5.22 26.70 -2.11
N LYS A 238 -6.13 25.95 -1.48
CA LYS A 238 -7.51 26.39 -1.27
C LYS A 238 -7.63 27.62 -0.37
N ILE A 239 -6.75 27.73 0.62
CA ILE A 239 -6.68 28.88 1.54
C ILE A 239 -5.47 29.78 1.28
N GLN A 240 -4.72 29.52 0.20
CA GLN A 240 -3.54 30.27 -0.20
C GLN A 240 -2.52 30.45 0.95
N ALA A 241 -2.27 29.37 1.69
CA ALA A 241 -1.39 29.38 2.87
C ALA A 241 -0.29 28.31 2.76
N THR A 242 0.85 28.55 3.39
CA THR A 242 1.95 27.57 3.46
C THR A 242 2.31 27.21 4.88
N ALA A 243 2.81 25.99 5.11
CA ALA A 243 3.50 25.64 6.35
C ALA A 243 4.95 25.24 6.06
N HIS A 244 5.87 25.65 6.92
CA HIS A 244 7.28 25.28 6.88
C HIS A 244 7.65 24.58 8.19
N LEU A 245 8.06 23.33 8.08
CA LEU A 245 8.19 22.41 9.19
C LEU A 245 9.62 21.91 9.25
N THR A 246 10.20 21.90 10.45
CA THR A 246 11.54 21.37 10.69
C THR A 246 11.55 20.46 11.91
N CYS A 247 12.36 19.41 11.82
CA CYS A 247 12.68 18.59 12.98
C CYS A 247 14.11 18.05 12.90
N SER A 248 14.77 17.91 14.05
CA SER A 248 16.19 17.53 14.07
C SER A 248 16.59 16.85 15.38
N MET A 249 17.36 15.77 15.26
CA MET A 249 18.00 15.08 16.38
C MET A 249 19.39 15.63 16.74
N THR A 250 19.87 16.63 16.00
CA THR A 250 21.24 17.14 16.10
C THR A 250 21.31 18.63 16.42
N SER A 251 20.16 19.27 16.66
CA SER A 251 20.07 20.68 17.00
C SER A 251 19.04 20.91 18.12
N LYS A 252 18.89 22.15 18.57
CA LYS A 252 17.91 22.53 19.59
C LYS A 252 16.76 23.28 18.94
N THR A 253 15.56 23.07 19.48
CA THR A 253 14.35 23.76 19.05
C THR A 253 14.56 25.26 19.07
N MET A 254 14.06 25.95 18.04
CA MET A 254 14.14 27.40 17.92
C MET A 254 13.57 28.13 19.16
N GLN A 255 14.17 29.28 19.45
CA GLN A 255 13.85 30.16 20.57
C GLN A 255 13.67 31.59 20.04
N PRO A 256 12.79 32.41 20.64
CA PRO A 256 11.98 32.14 21.83
C PRO A 256 10.68 31.37 21.53
N TYR A 257 10.39 31.02 20.27
CA TYR A 257 9.15 30.36 19.88
C TYR A 257 9.43 29.17 18.96
N CYS A 258 8.59 28.14 19.05
CA CYS A 258 8.71 26.93 18.25
C CYS A 258 7.59 26.78 17.21
N VAL A 259 6.47 27.51 17.37
CA VAL A 259 5.40 27.60 16.38
C VAL A 259 5.06 29.06 16.15
N SER A 260 4.88 29.45 14.90
CA SER A 260 4.50 30.81 14.49
C SER A 260 3.40 30.73 13.46
N ILE A 261 2.24 31.31 13.76
CA ILE A 261 1.07 31.39 12.88
C ILE A 261 0.94 32.84 12.43
N GLN A 262 0.99 33.08 11.13
CA GLN A 262 0.97 34.41 10.53
C GLN A 262 -0.29 34.56 9.69
N GLY A 263 -0.98 35.69 9.88
CA GLY A 263 -2.08 36.13 9.04
C GLY A 263 -1.95 37.61 8.68
N GLU A 264 -2.93 38.12 7.95
CA GLU A 264 -2.96 39.51 7.47
C GLU A 264 -2.95 40.57 8.57
N LYS A 265 -3.41 40.24 9.76
CA LYS A 265 -3.58 41.20 10.86
C LYS A 265 -2.50 41.09 11.94
N GLY A 266 -1.59 40.12 11.83
CA GLY A 266 -0.55 39.90 12.83
C GLY A 266 -0.08 38.45 12.89
N TYR A 267 0.48 38.10 14.05
CA TYR A 267 1.05 36.77 14.28
C TYR A 267 0.77 36.26 15.70
N LEU A 268 0.72 34.93 15.82
CA LEU A 268 0.63 34.20 17.07
C LEU A 268 1.85 33.29 17.21
N HIS A 269 2.55 33.42 18.34
CA HIS A 269 3.75 32.65 18.64
C HIS A 269 3.56 31.74 19.83
N VAL A 270 3.80 30.44 19.65
CA VAL A 270 3.73 29.45 20.73
C VAL A 270 5.11 29.26 21.33
N ALA A 271 5.18 29.28 22.66
CA ALA A 271 6.41 29.06 23.41
C ALA A 271 7.03 27.68 23.11
N PRO A 272 8.32 27.46 23.43
CA PRO A 272 9.04 26.24 23.13
C PRO A 272 8.39 24.99 23.77
N ALA A 273 8.75 23.81 23.27
CA ALA A 273 8.08 22.52 23.54
C ALA A 273 6.72 22.41 22.83
N PRO A 274 6.70 22.34 21.48
CA PRO A 274 5.46 22.27 20.70
C PRO A 274 4.59 21.06 21.04
N TYR A 275 5.17 20.04 21.66
CA TYR A 275 4.47 18.85 22.14
C TYR A 275 3.65 19.11 23.41
N ARG A 276 4.00 20.09 24.24
CA ARG A 276 3.31 20.47 25.48
C ARG A 276 3.54 21.97 25.79
N PRO A 277 2.98 22.88 24.98
CA PRO A 277 3.14 24.30 25.23
C PRO A 277 2.20 24.77 26.34
N GLU A 278 2.66 25.74 27.12
CA GLU A 278 1.88 26.33 28.22
C GLU A 278 1.55 27.81 27.96
N THR A 279 2.23 28.46 27.00
CA THR A 279 2.01 29.87 26.71
C THR A 279 2.05 30.18 25.21
N PHE A 280 1.31 31.19 24.80
CA PHE A 280 1.48 31.82 23.49
C PHE A 280 1.37 33.35 23.59
N VAL A 281 1.98 34.05 22.63
CA VAL A 281 1.90 35.50 22.48
C VAL A 281 1.12 35.80 21.21
N LEU A 282 0.09 36.65 21.32
CA LEU A 282 -0.67 37.19 20.19
C LEU A 282 -0.24 38.63 19.95
N SER A 283 0.20 38.94 18.73
CA SER A 283 0.64 40.28 18.33
C SER A 283 -0.11 40.70 17.08
N LEU A 284 -1.08 41.60 17.25
CA LEU A 284 -1.81 42.23 16.14
C LEU A 284 -1.12 43.54 15.77
N TYR A 285 -1.12 43.92 14.50
CA TYR A 285 -0.35 45.09 14.03
C TYR A 285 -0.76 46.41 14.67
N ASP A 286 -2.03 46.53 15.07
CA ASP A 286 -2.61 47.75 15.64
C ASP A 286 -2.79 47.69 17.17
N GLN A 287 -2.24 46.67 17.84
CA GLN A 287 -2.43 46.45 19.28
C GLN A 287 -1.14 46.00 19.96
N GLU A 288 -1.02 46.30 21.25
CA GLU A 288 0.07 45.77 22.07
C GLU A 288 -0.02 44.23 22.17
N PRO A 289 1.12 43.51 22.11
CA PRO A 289 1.13 42.06 22.26
C PRO A 289 0.50 41.58 23.57
N THR A 290 -0.27 40.51 23.51
CA THR A 290 -0.87 39.87 24.70
C THR A 290 -0.31 38.46 24.91
N THR A 291 0.04 38.14 26.15
CA THR A 291 0.52 36.80 26.54
C THR A 291 -0.61 36.03 27.20
N HIS A 292 -0.81 34.79 26.76
CA HIS A 292 -1.83 33.88 27.27
C HIS A 292 -1.15 32.66 27.89
N GLU A 293 -1.50 32.32 29.13
CA GLU A 293 -0.91 31.23 29.90
C GLU A 293 -1.95 30.17 30.28
N PHE A 294 -1.56 28.90 30.16
CA PHE A 294 -2.41 27.74 30.41
C PHE A 294 -1.69 26.78 31.35
N LYS A 295 -2.36 26.43 32.45
CA LYS A 295 -1.85 25.43 33.40
C LYS A 295 -2.25 24.04 32.94
N ILE A 296 -1.28 23.13 32.87
CA ILE A 296 -1.50 21.72 32.52
C ILE A 296 -1.20 20.87 33.77
N PRO A 297 -2.21 20.27 34.42
CA PRO A 297 -1.99 19.34 35.53
C PRO A 297 -1.20 18.10 35.10
N GLY A 298 -0.20 17.70 35.90
CA GLY A 298 0.65 16.55 35.59
C GLY A 298 1.49 16.74 34.33
N GLN A 299 1.66 15.67 33.55
CA GLN A 299 2.29 15.75 32.22
C GLN A 299 1.27 15.99 31.10
N GLY A 300 -0.02 15.93 31.40
CA GLY A 300 -1.11 16.22 30.47
C GLY A 300 -1.30 15.17 29.36
N LYS A 301 -0.73 13.98 29.51
CA LYS A 301 -0.70 12.94 28.46
C LYS A 301 -2.01 12.17 28.32
N TYR A 302 -2.95 12.42 29.22
CA TYR A 302 -4.25 11.78 29.28
C TYR A 302 -5.42 12.74 28.95
N ASP A 303 -5.21 13.88 28.30
CA ASP A 303 -6.30 14.86 28.11
C ASP A 303 -7.34 14.46 27.05
N VAL A 304 -7.62 13.17 26.89
CA VAL A 304 -8.57 12.64 25.91
C VAL A 304 -9.88 12.33 26.63
N SER A 305 -10.95 13.10 26.37
CA SER A 305 -12.32 12.71 26.76
C SER A 305 -12.75 11.48 25.95
N LEU A 306 -12.24 10.31 26.31
CA LEU A 306 -12.49 9.03 25.64
C LEU A 306 -13.93 8.55 25.86
N THR A 307 -14.62 9.02 26.91
CA THR A 307 -16.02 8.66 27.18
C THR A 307 -16.98 9.12 26.11
N THR A 308 -16.80 10.34 25.58
CA THR A 308 -17.61 10.86 24.49
C THR A 308 -17.43 10.03 23.20
N LEU A 309 -16.25 9.43 23.02
CA LEU A 309 -15.89 8.64 21.84
C LEU A 309 -16.32 7.17 21.95
N LEU A 310 -16.15 6.55 23.13
CA LEU A 310 -16.52 5.16 23.38
C LEU A 310 -18.05 4.99 23.54
N GLY A 311 -18.75 5.97 24.10
CA GLY A 311 -20.21 5.93 24.28
C GLY A 311 -21.04 6.22 23.04
N GLY A 312 -20.42 6.76 21.97
CA GLY A 312 -21.11 7.18 20.74
C GLY A 312 -21.02 6.21 19.57
N GLY A 313 -20.30 5.09 19.70
CA GLY A 313 -19.99 4.20 18.57
C GLY A 313 -19.26 4.92 17.42
N ARG A 314 -18.68 6.10 17.69
CA ARG A 314 -18.00 6.90 16.68
C ARG A 314 -16.53 6.55 16.67
N MET A 315 -16.07 6.11 15.51
CA MET A 315 -14.67 6.27 15.13
C MET A 315 -14.29 7.74 15.38
N CYS A 316 -13.30 7.99 16.23
CA CYS A 316 -12.39 9.06 15.84
C CYS A 316 -11.71 8.49 14.60
N GLU A 317 -11.94 9.07 13.43
CA GLU A 317 -10.96 8.94 12.35
C GLU A 317 -9.62 9.29 13.00
N ALA A 318 -8.83 8.27 13.35
CA ALA A 318 -7.45 8.46 13.72
C ALA A 318 -6.90 9.24 12.55
N ASP A 319 -6.63 10.52 12.78
CA ASP A 319 -6.30 11.48 11.74
C ASP A 319 -4.89 11.15 11.25
N SER A 320 -4.81 10.08 10.46
CA SER A 320 -3.62 9.56 9.80
C SER A 320 -3.21 10.48 8.66
N ARG A 321 -3.82 11.67 8.52
CA ARG A 321 -3.53 12.60 7.42
C ARG A 321 -2.16 13.25 7.57
N TRP A 322 -1.68 13.43 8.80
CA TRP A 322 -0.27 13.81 8.99
C TRP A 322 0.68 12.64 8.65
N GLN A 323 0.26 11.38 8.89
CA GLN A 323 1.02 10.19 8.49
C GLN A 323 1.04 10.01 6.98
N VAL A 324 0.01 10.50 6.26
CA VAL A 324 0.05 10.67 4.80
C VAL A 324 1.21 11.59 4.45
N ALA A 325 1.26 12.79 5.02
CA ALA A 325 2.31 13.76 4.71
C ALA A 325 3.70 13.25 5.11
N VAL A 326 3.84 12.60 6.27
CA VAL A 326 5.10 11.97 6.70
C VAL A 326 5.48 10.78 5.81
N GLY A 327 4.50 9.98 5.37
CA GLY A 327 4.70 8.94 4.36
C GLY A 327 5.09 9.52 3.00
N GLU A 328 4.55 10.67 2.61
CA GLU A 328 4.95 11.41 1.41
C GLU A 328 6.39 11.94 1.53
N ILE A 329 6.85 12.26 2.73
CA ILE A 329 8.22 12.76 2.96
C ILE A 329 9.23 11.61 3.00
N LEU A 330 8.95 10.54 3.75
CA LEU A 330 9.83 9.37 3.84
C LEU A 330 9.93 8.59 2.54
N PHE A 331 8.84 8.58 1.75
CA PHE A 331 8.69 7.70 0.60
C PHE A 331 8.34 8.44 -0.71
N GLY A 332 8.46 9.78 -0.73
CA GLY A 332 8.35 10.65 -1.92
C GLY A 332 6.96 10.73 -2.56
N GLY A 333 5.93 11.22 -1.86
CA GLY A 333 4.61 11.51 -2.44
C GLY A 333 3.69 10.29 -2.66
N GLN A 334 3.70 9.25 -1.79
CA GLN A 334 2.83 8.06 -1.95
C GLN A 334 1.39 8.45 -1.60
N HIS A 335 0.62 8.98 -2.56
CA HIS A 335 -0.76 9.43 -2.34
C HIS A 335 -1.61 8.38 -1.62
N LEU A 336 -2.13 8.78 -0.46
CA LEU A 336 -3.37 8.23 0.08
C LEU A 336 -4.54 8.73 -0.79
N VAL A 337 -5.37 7.79 -1.23
CA VAL A 337 -6.62 8.07 -1.92
C VAL A 337 -7.74 8.10 -0.89
N TYR A 338 -8.45 9.22 -0.81
CA TYR A 338 -9.87 9.25 -0.41
C TYR A 338 -10.60 10.21 -1.36
N GLY A 339 -11.64 9.66 -1.98
CA GLY A 339 -12.65 10.18 -2.91
C GLY A 339 -12.60 11.63 -3.42
N GLY A 340 -12.70 11.77 -4.74
CA GLY A 340 -13.27 12.96 -5.41
C GLY A 340 -12.50 13.44 -6.64
N LEU A 341 -12.96 13.02 -7.82
CA LEU A 341 -12.69 13.53 -9.18
C LEU A 341 -11.34 14.23 -9.50
N GLY A 342 -10.46 13.46 -10.16
CA GLY A 342 -9.82 13.76 -11.44
C GLY A 342 -9.13 15.12 -11.69
N ARG A 343 -7.79 15.12 -11.66
CA ARG A 343 -6.96 15.32 -12.87
C ARG A 343 -5.47 15.04 -12.60
N VAL A 344 -4.97 14.09 -13.41
CA VAL A 344 -3.62 13.88 -13.96
C VAL A 344 -2.52 14.84 -13.49
N LEU A 345 -1.53 14.30 -12.77
CA LEU A 345 -0.09 14.29 -13.08
C LEU A 345 0.61 13.36 -12.07
N GLN A 346 0.96 12.14 -12.51
CA GLN A 346 1.50 11.05 -11.70
C GLN A 346 3.04 11.05 -11.67
N ASN A 347 3.62 10.74 -10.52
CA ASN A 347 5.01 10.30 -10.40
C ASN A 347 5.00 8.85 -9.86
N SER A 348 5.51 7.90 -10.66
CA SER A 348 5.38 6.44 -10.47
C SER A 348 6.05 5.94 -9.18
N LYS A 349 5.34 5.13 -8.40
CA LYS A 349 5.94 4.30 -7.33
C LYS A 349 6.01 2.87 -7.78
N SER A 350 7.02 2.17 -7.29
CA SER A 350 7.26 0.78 -7.63
C SER A 350 6.08 -0.09 -7.21
N SER A 351 5.49 -0.82 -8.16
CA SER A 351 4.45 -1.82 -7.88
C SER A 351 5.02 -3.10 -7.25
N ILE A 352 6.33 -3.20 -7.13
CA ILE A 352 7.08 -4.41 -6.84
C ILE A 352 7.10 -4.73 -5.34
N ASN A 353 6.93 -6.01 -5.01
CA ASN A 353 7.11 -6.55 -3.65
C ASN A 353 8.53 -7.13 -3.49
N THR A 354 9.31 -6.60 -2.56
CA THR A 354 10.71 -7.02 -2.33
C THR A 354 10.84 -8.43 -1.75
N ASP A 355 9.87 -8.86 -0.95
CA ASP A 355 9.89 -10.20 -0.34
C ASP A 355 9.60 -11.27 -1.39
N GLU A 356 8.67 -10.98 -2.32
CA GLU A 356 8.37 -11.82 -3.49
C GLU A 356 9.60 -11.91 -4.42
N ILE A 357 10.26 -10.77 -4.72
CA ILE A 357 11.53 -10.80 -5.48
C ILE A 357 12.55 -11.70 -4.77
N ALA A 358 12.72 -11.53 -3.46
CA ALA A 358 13.70 -12.30 -2.71
C ALA A 358 13.38 -13.81 -2.72
N HIS A 359 12.09 -14.17 -2.67
CA HIS A 359 11.63 -15.56 -2.78
C HIS A 359 11.99 -16.16 -4.14
N PHE A 360 11.54 -15.56 -5.25
CA PHE A 360 11.85 -16.08 -6.59
C PHE A 360 13.34 -16.01 -6.93
N SER A 361 14.07 -15.03 -6.38
CA SER A 361 15.54 -14.95 -6.54
C SER A 361 16.27 -16.12 -5.88
N ARG A 362 15.77 -16.68 -4.78
CA ARG A 362 16.37 -17.87 -4.14
C ARG A 362 16.14 -19.13 -4.96
N LEU A 363 15.02 -19.18 -5.67
CA LEU A 363 14.64 -20.29 -6.55
C LEU A 363 15.23 -20.18 -7.95
N SER A 364 16.00 -19.13 -8.26
CA SER A 364 16.35 -18.80 -9.63
C SER A 364 17.06 -19.93 -10.38
N SER A 365 17.90 -20.71 -9.69
CA SER A 365 18.63 -21.84 -10.28
C SER A 365 17.73 -23.03 -10.66
N GLN A 366 16.48 -23.06 -10.21
CA GLN A 366 15.54 -24.15 -10.45
C GLN A 366 14.59 -23.89 -11.64
N TRP A 367 14.64 -22.69 -12.25
CA TRP A 367 13.73 -22.31 -13.36
C TRP A 367 13.68 -23.30 -14.53
N TRP A 368 14.80 -23.93 -14.84
CA TRP A 368 14.96 -24.87 -15.95
C TRP A 368 15.17 -26.32 -15.45
N ASP A 369 14.83 -26.62 -14.20
CA ASP A 369 14.74 -27.99 -13.72
C ASP A 369 13.43 -28.62 -14.23
N GLU A 370 13.54 -29.39 -15.32
CA GLU A 370 12.42 -30.10 -15.94
C GLU A 370 12.12 -31.46 -15.29
N SER A 371 12.80 -31.81 -14.19
CA SER A 371 12.50 -33.05 -13.47
C SER A 371 11.08 -33.06 -12.94
N ASP A 372 10.52 -34.26 -12.67
CA ASP A 372 9.14 -34.40 -12.17
C ASP A 372 8.89 -33.70 -10.83
N ASN A 373 9.95 -33.31 -10.10
CA ASN A 373 9.88 -32.55 -8.84
C ASN A 373 10.39 -31.11 -8.98
N GLY A 374 10.64 -30.63 -10.19
CA GLY A 374 11.10 -29.26 -10.43
C GLY A 374 10.06 -28.22 -10.05
N GLU A 375 10.46 -27.22 -9.27
CA GLU A 375 9.59 -26.18 -8.70
C GLU A 375 8.76 -25.43 -9.77
N PHE A 376 9.35 -25.20 -10.95
CA PHE A 376 8.70 -24.47 -12.05
C PHE A 376 8.07 -25.37 -13.11
N LEU A 377 8.06 -26.70 -12.93
CA LEU A 377 7.46 -27.65 -13.86
C LEU A 377 5.99 -27.32 -14.22
N PRO A 378 5.13 -26.84 -13.29
CA PRO A 378 3.78 -26.41 -13.65
C PRO A 378 3.76 -25.29 -14.70
N LEU A 379 4.70 -24.34 -14.63
CA LEU A 379 4.82 -23.24 -15.59
C LEU A 379 5.30 -23.75 -16.96
N HIS A 380 6.27 -24.67 -16.98
CA HIS A 380 6.71 -25.35 -18.21
C HIS A 380 5.54 -26.04 -18.93
N ARG A 381 4.72 -26.80 -18.19
CA ARG A 381 3.55 -27.49 -18.75
C ARG A 381 2.44 -26.54 -19.16
N MET A 382 2.36 -25.35 -18.56
CA MET A 382 1.35 -24.33 -18.86
C MET A 382 1.74 -23.42 -20.03
N ASN A 383 3.04 -23.25 -20.31
CA ASN A 383 3.52 -22.35 -21.34
C ASN A 383 2.98 -22.67 -22.76
N PRO A 384 2.90 -23.93 -23.23
CA PRO A 384 2.36 -24.24 -24.56
C PRO A 384 0.92 -23.76 -24.78
N VAL A 385 0.05 -23.88 -23.77
CA VAL A 385 -1.35 -23.44 -23.89
C VAL A 385 -1.46 -21.91 -23.90
N ARG A 386 -0.62 -21.20 -23.12
CA ARG A 386 -0.53 -19.73 -23.13
C ARG A 386 -0.13 -19.22 -24.50
N VAL A 387 0.96 -19.76 -25.04
CA VAL A 387 1.49 -19.40 -26.36
C VAL A 387 0.44 -19.64 -27.45
N ARG A 388 -0.18 -20.83 -27.46
CA ARG A 388 -1.25 -21.17 -28.42
C ARG A 388 -2.38 -20.16 -28.37
N TRP A 389 -2.87 -19.85 -27.17
CA TRP A 389 -3.96 -18.90 -26.99
C TRP A 389 -3.60 -17.50 -27.49
N MET A 390 -2.40 -17.01 -27.16
CA MET A 390 -1.93 -15.70 -27.61
C MET A 390 -1.89 -15.61 -29.15
N VAL A 391 -1.35 -16.65 -29.81
CA VAL A 391 -1.30 -16.71 -31.28
C VAL A 391 -2.71 -16.71 -31.87
N GLU A 392 -3.63 -17.49 -31.30
CA GLU A 392 -5.04 -17.51 -31.71
C GLU A 392 -5.69 -16.12 -31.55
N LYS A 393 -5.51 -15.46 -30.39
CA LYS A 393 -6.06 -14.12 -30.13
C LYS A 393 -5.51 -13.07 -31.09
N LEU A 394 -4.20 -13.05 -31.33
CA LEU A 394 -3.60 -12.11 -32.29
C LEU A 394 -4.11 -12.32 -33.71
N ARG A 395 -4.30 -13.58 -34.13
CA ARG A 395 -4.90 -13.90 -35.43
C ARG A 395 -6.35 -13.44 -35.52
N GLU A 396 -7.12 -13.58 -34.44
CA GLU A 396 -8.51 -13.11 -34.38
C GLU A 396 -8.57 -11.58 -34.46
N ALA A 397 -7.81 -10.86 -33.63
CA ALA A 397 -7.78 -9.40 -33.63
C ALA A 397 -7.44 -8.82 -35.02
N ARG A 398 -6.42 -9.38 -35.69
CA ARG A 398 -6.03 -8.99 -37.07
C ARG A 398 -7.13 -9.19 -38.11
N LYS A 399 -8.01 -10.19 -37.94
CA LYS A 399 -9.12 -10.46 -38.87
C LYS A 399 -10.24 -9.43 -38.74
N ASP A 400 -10.39 -8.83 -37.58
CA ASP A 400 -11.39 -7.79 -37.35
C ASP A 400 -10.90 -6.43 -37.85
N ASP A 401 -9.60 -6.10 -37.69
CA ASP A 401 -8.98 -4.91 -38.30
C ASP A 401 -9.06 -4.92 -39.83
N ALA A 402 -8.92 -6.11 -40.46
CA ALA A 402 -8.97 -6.28 -41.91
C ALA A 402 -10.38 -6.09 -42.54
N LYS A 403 -11.43 -5.84 -41.73
CA LYS A 403 -12.77 -5.52 -42.20
C LYS A 403 -12.99 -4.01 -42.41
N GLU A 404 -12.10 -3.15 -41.92
CA GLU A 404 -12.04 -1.74 -42.30
C GLU A 404 -11.18 -1.60 -43.57
N GLU A 405 -11.71 -0.95 -44.60
CA GLU A 405 -11.42 -1.15 -46.03
C GLU A 405 -10.01 -0.80 -46.55
N GLU A 406 -9.03 -0.55 -45.69
CA GLU A 406 -7.76 0.07 -46.08
C GLU A 406 -6.53 -0.74 -45.65
N TRP A 407 -6.45 -2.04 -45.96
CA TRP A 407 -5.14 -2.73 -46.04
C TRP A 407 -5.20 -3.99 -46.92
N ARG A 408 -5.08 -3.78 -48.25
CA ARG A 408 -4.98 -4.86 -49.24
C ARG A 408 -3.54 -5.40 -49.31
N GLY A 409 -3.23 -6.35 -48.44
CA GLY A 409 -2.13 -7.29 -48.59
C GLY A 409 -2.41 -8.46 -47.66
N TRP A 410 -1.95 -9.67 -47.99
CA TRP A 410 -1.98 -10.83 -47.08
C TRP A 410 -3.27 -11.67 -47.06
N ARG A 411 -3.70 -12.17 -48.23
CA ARG A 411 -4.53 -13.40 -48.33
C ARG A 411 -3.64 -14.64 -48.45
N GLU A 412 -3.06 -15.12 -47.36
CA GLU A 412 -2.47 -16.49 -47.34
C GLU A 412 -2.28 -17.12 -45.94
N LEU A 413 -2.99 -16.63 -44.91
CA LEU A 413 -2.85 -17.12 -43.52
C LEU A 413 -3.99 -18.03 -43.02
N ASP A 414 -4.99 -18.32 -43.86
CA ASP A 414 -6.16 -19.14 -43.48
C ASP A 414 -5.93 -20.66 -43.52
N ARG A 415 -4.67 -21.13 -43.70
CA ARG A 415 -4.34 -22.57 -43.83
C ARG A 415 -3.42 -23.15 -42.74
N VAL A 416 -3.10 -22.40 -41.69
CA VAL A 416 -2.09 -22.82 -40.69
C VAL A 416 -2.72 -23.65 -39.55
N GLN A 417 -2.34 -24.92 -39.41
CA GLN A 417 -2.73 -25.78 -38.29
C GLN A 417 -1.80 -25.59 -37.07
N SER A 418 -2.24 -26.04 -35.89
CA SER A 418 -1.46 -25.93 -34.64
C SER A 418 -0.10 -26.65 -34.69
N SER A 419 0.01 -27.70 -35.51
CA SER A 419 1.26 -28.43 -35.76
C SER A 419 2.33 -27.59 -36.47
N ASP A 420 1.92 -26.63 -37.31
CA ASP A 420 2.85 -25.82 -38.12
C ASP A 420 3.61 -24.76 -37.28
N VAL A 421 3.08 -24.46 -36.09
CA VAL A 421 3.71 -23.56 -35.10
C VAL A 421 4.82 -24.29 -34.34
N GLU A 422 4.65 -25.58 -34.08
CA GLU A 422 5.65 -26.42 -33.39
C GLU A 422 6.84 -26.78 -34.31
N GLU A 423 6.63 -26.86 -35.63
CA GLU A 423 7.69 -27.09 -36.62
C GLU A 423 8.42 -25.81 -37.08
N GLY A 424 8.05 -24.63 -36.58
CA GLY A 424 8.74 -23.36 -36.87
C GLY A 424 8.53 -22.78 -38.28
N ASN A 425 7.53 -23.28 -39.04
CA ASN A 425 7.25 -22.84 -40.41
C ASN A 425 6.38 -21.58 -40.49
N VAL A 426 5.73 -21.17 -39.40
CA VAL A 426 4.91 -19.95 -39.35
C VAL A 426 5.37 -19.06 -38.21
N ARG A 427 5.67 -17.80 -38.53
CA ARG A 427 6.13 -16.77 -37.58
C ARG A 427 5.02 -15.73 -37.36
N PRO A 428 4.00 -16.04 -36.55
CA PRO A 428 2.79 -15.20 -36.44
C PRO A 428 3.06 -13.81 -35.86
N MET A 429 4.16 -13.65 -35.12
CA MET A 429 4.57 -12.40 -34.49
C MET A 429 5.73 -11.71 -35.22
N GLU A 430 6.04 -12.13 -36.46
CA GLU A 430 7.09 -11.51 -37.27
C GLU A 430 6.94 -9.98 -37.30
N GLY A 431 8.02 -9.27 -36.94
CA GLY A 431 8.07 -7.81 -36.92
C GLY A 431 7.45 -7.13 -35.69
N MET A 432 6.76 -7.87 -34.81
CA MET A 432 6.20 -7.32 -33.58
C MET A 432 7.27 -7.12 -32.50
N SER A 433 7.23 -5.96 -31.85
CA SER A 433 7.88 -5.74 -30.55
C SER A 433 7.02 -6.31 -29.43
N VAL A 434 7.56 -7.25 -28.67
CA VAL A 434 6.84 -7.89 -27.56
C VAL A 434 7.64 -7.77 -26.27
N LEU A 435 6.97 -7.32 -25.21
CA LEU A 435 7.52 -7.24 -23.85
C LEU A 435 6.96 -8.37 -23.00
N ASP A 436 7.82 -9.05 -22.26
CA ASP A 436 7.47 -10.06 -21.25
C ASP A 436 7.93 -9.56 -19.88
N ILE A 437 6.97 -9.06 -19.08
CA ILE A 437 7.21 -8.48 -17.75
C ILE A 437 7.12 -9.59 -16.70
N GLY A 438 8.12 -9.69 -15.83
CA GLY A 438 8.26 -10.80 -14.89
C GLY A 438 8.67 -12.08 -15.60
N CYS A 439 9.60 -11.98 -16.57
CA CYS A 439 9.95 -13.09 -17.45
C CYS A 439 10.58 -14.29 -16.73
N GLY A 440 11.02 -14.11 -15.47
CA GLY A 440 11.64 -15.17 -14.69
C GLY A 440 12.88 -15.73 -15.38
N GLY A 441 12.92 -17.05 -15.54
CA GLY A 441 13.96 -17.76 -16.27
C GLY A 441 13.87 -17.66 -17.80
N GLY A 442 12.90 -16.95 -18.38
CA GLY A 442 12.82 -16.69 -19.82
C GLY A 442 11.90 -17.61 -20.64
N LEU A 443 11.10 -18.47 -19.99
CA LEU A 443 10.27 -19.49 -20.65
C LEU A 443 9.37 -18.94 -21.76
N LEU A 444 8.61 -17.89 -21.45
CA LEU A 444 7.71 -17.27 -22.41
C LEU A 444 8.49 -16.42 -23.42
N SER A 445 9.44 -15.61 -22.94
CA SER A 445 10.31 -14.76 -23.76
C SER A 445 10.97 -15.51 -24.93
N GLU A 446 11.55 -16.69 -24.68
CA GLU A 446 12.16 -17.53 -25.72
C GLU A 446 11.11 -18.02 -26.73
N SER A 447 9.94 -18.45 -26.25
CA SER A 447 8.83 -18.91 -27.09
C SER A 447 8.33 -17.79 -28.01
N LEU A 448 8.15 -16.57 -27.49
CA LEU A 448 7.73 -15.40 -28.25
C LEU A 448 8.73 -15.04 -29.34
N SER A 449 10.03 -15.09 -29.03
CA SER A 449 11.08 -14.81 -30.00
C SER A 449 11.11 -15.84 -31.15
N ARG A 450 10.91 -17.13 -30.85
CA ARG A 450 10.77 -18.20 -31.86
C ARG A 450 9.58 -17.98 -32.80
N LEU A 451 8.51 -17.36 -32.32
CA LEU A 451 7.33 -16.99 -33.13
C LEU A 451 7.57 -15.77 -34.04
N GLY A 452 8.78 -15.21 -34.06
CA GLY A 452 9.18 -14.07 -34.89
C GLY A 452 9.10 -12.70 -34.20
N ALA A 453 8.74 -12.66 -32.92
CA ALA A 453 8.75 -11.41 -32.17
C ALA A 453 10.19 -10.92 -31.92
N ARG A 454 10.37 -9.60 -31.90
CA ARG A 454 11.48 -8.98 -31.19
C ARG A 454 11.09 -8.89 -29.73
N ALA A 455 11.49 -9.91 -28.97
CA ALA A 455 11.12 -10.09 -27.58
C ALA A 455 12.11 -9.39 -26.64
N LEU A 456 11.59 -8.68 -25.65
CA LEU A 456 12.35 -8.19 -24.50
C LEU A 456 11.77 -8.83 -23.24
N GLY A 457 12.56 -9.64 -22.55
CA GLY A 457 12.21 -10.16 -21.23
C GLY A 457 12.75 -9.24 -20.14
N VAL A 458 11.90 -8.84 -19.20
CA VAL A 458 12.31 -8.07 -18.03
C VAL A 458 11.84 -8.71 -16.73
N ASP A 459 12.69 -8.66 -15.72
CA ASP A 459 12.39 -9.16 -14.38
C ASP A 459 13.06 -8.24 -13.35
N ALA A 460 12.42 -8.06 -12.20
CA ALA A 460 12.93 -7.27 -11.10
C ALA A 460 14.05 -7.98 -10.31
N SER A 461 14.20 -9.30 -10.50
CA SER A 461 15.27 -10.14 -9.97
C SER A 461 16.43 -10.25 -10.97
N GLN A 462 17.59 -9.67 -10.60
CA GLN A 462 18.83 -9.86 -11.36
C GLN A 462 19.26 -11.34 -11.45
N PRO A 463 19.14 -12.17 -10.39
CA PRO A 463 19.38 -13.62 -10.49
C PRO A 463 18.54 -14.33 -11.56
N ASN A 464 17.24 -14.04 -11.65
CA ASN A 464 16.37 -14.62 -12.69
C ASN A 464 16.86 -14.26 -14.10
N ILE A 465 17.18 -12.97 -14.33
CA ILE A 465 17.72 -12.49 -15.60
C ILE A 465 19.04 -13.19 -15.97
N ASN A 466 19.90 -13.45 -14.99
CA ASN A 466 21.16 -14.16 -15.25
C ASN A 466 20.89 -15.59 -15.72
N ILE A 467 19.95 -16.29 -15.09
CA ILE A 467 19.56 -17.64 -15.48
C ILE A 467 18.93 -17.64 -16.88
N ALA A 468 18.05 -16.69 -17.18
CA ALA A 468 17.45 -16.54 -18.51
C ALA A 468 18.51 -16.32 -19.60
N LYS A 469 19.49 -15.45 -19.34
CA LYS A 469 20.61 -15.21 -20.26
C LYS A 469 21.48 -16.45 -20.46
N ILE A 470 21.79 -17.17 -19.38
CA ILE A 470 22.57 -18.41 -19.44
C ILE A 470 21.83 -19.44 -20.28
N HIS A 471 20.55 -19.68 -20.01
CA HIS A 471 19.75 -20.65 -20.76
C HIS A 471 19.68 -20.29 -22.25
N ALA A 472 19.27 -19.05 -22.58
CA ALA A 472 19.21 -18.60 -23.96
C ALA A 472 20.56 -18.71 -24.70
N SER A 473 21.70 -18.54 -24.00
CA SER A 473 23.04 -18.71 -24.61
C SER A 473 23.39 -20.16 -24.96
N THR A 474 22.74 -21.13 -24.30
CA THR A 474 22.91 -22.56 -24.62
C THR A 474 22.03 -23.01 -25.78
N ASP A 475 21.05 -22.19 -26.17
CA ASP A 475 20.15 -22.48 -27.25
C ASP A 475 20.73 -22.04 -28.60
N PRO A 476 20.93 -22.97 -29.56
CA PRO A 476 21.46 -22.64 -30.88
C PRO A 476 20.62 -21.64 -31.66
N SER A 477 19.35 -21.46 -31.28
CA SER A 477 18.39 -20.59 -31.98
C SER A 477 18.58 -19.10 -31.66
N PHE A 478 19.38 -18.77 -30.64
CA PHE A 478 19.66 -17.39 -30.19
C PHE A 478 21.15 -17.00 -30.31
N GLY A 479 21.98 -17.84 -30.95
CA GLY A 479 23.43 -17.63 -31.07
C GLY A 479 23.88 -16.44 -31.94
N THR A 480 25.12 -15.98 -31.72
CA THR A 480 25.73 -14.78 -32.35
C THR A 480 26.43 -15.02 -33.68
N ASP A 481 26.40 -16.24 -34.23
CA ASP A 481 27.09 -16.54 -35.49
C ASP A 481 26.31 -15.96 -36.68
N GLY A 482 26.83 -14.84 -37.17
CA GLY A 482 26.21 -13.81 -38.01
C GLY A 482 25.78 -14.18 -39.43
N ALA A 483 25.08 -15.31 -39.61
CA ALA A 483 24.36 -15.61 -40.85
C ALA A 483 22.95 -16.19 -40.63
N SER A 484 22.55 -16.54 -39.38
CA SER A 484 21.23 -17.14 -39.12
C SER A 484 20.64 -16.85 -37.73
N ALA A 485 20.91 -15.67 -37.14
CA ALA A 485 20.16 -15.21 -35.97
C ALA A 485 18.70 -14.90 -36.39
N LYS A 486 17.88 -15.95 -36.52
CA LYS A 486 16.48 -15.84 -36.94
C LYS A 486 15.66 -15.14 -35.86
N ASN A 487 15.95 -15.38 -34.59
CA ASN A 487 15.15 -14.92 -33.45
C ASN A 487 15.84 -13.77 -32.73
N VAL A 488 15.07 -12.73 -32.36
CA VAL A 488 15.58 -11.55 -31.65
C VAL A 488 15.06 -11.57 -30.23
N LEU A 489 15.97 -11.72 -29.27
CA LEU A 489 15.67 -11.83 -27.85
C LEU A 489 16.70 -11.03 -27.05
N ASP A 490 16.22 -10.20 -26.14
CA ASP A 490 17.05 -9.52 -25.15
C ASP A 490 16.45 -9.67 -23.75
N TYR A 491 17.31 -9.58 -22.73
CA TYR A 491 16.94 -9.67 -21.33
C TYR A 491 17.52 -8.52 -20.53
N ARG A 492 16.66 -7.88 -19.73
CA ARG A 492 17.06 -6.73 -18.91
C ARG A 492 16.58 -6.86 -17.48
N HIS A 493 17.50 -6.66 -16.54
CA HIS A 493 17.12 -6.41 -15.15
C HIS A 493 16.49 -5.03 -15.10
N ALA A 494 15.16 -5.02 -15.06
CA ALA A 494 14.39 -3.80 -15.14
C ALA A 494 12.95 -4.04 -14.65
N THR A 495 12.28 -2.95 -14.34
CA THR A 495 10.88 -2.96 -13.91
C THR A 495 9.96 -2.37 -14.97
N ALA A 496 8.66 -2.62 -14.86
CA ALA A 496 7.67 -1.99 -15.74
C ALA A 496 7.73 -0.45 -15.62
N GLU A 497 7.91 0.06 -14.40
CA GLU A 497 8.05 1.49 -14.11
C GLU A 497 9.28 2.11 -14.78
N GLU A 498 10.40 1.38 -14.81
CA GLU A 498 11.62 1.82 -15.48
C GLU A 498 11.42 1.96 -16.99
N LEU A 499 10.82 0.95 -17.62
CA LEU A 499 10.45 1.02 -19.04
C LEU A 499 9.49 2.17 -19.35
N VAL A 500 8.52 2.43 -18.46
CA VAL A 500 7.60 3.56 -18.61
C VAL A 500 8.36 4.89 -18.54
N ARG A 501 9.29 5.04 -17.60
CA ARG A 501 10.13 6.24 -17.48
C ARG A 501 11.03 6.47 -18.70
N GLU A 502 11.45 5.41 -19.35
CA GLU A 502 12.20 5.45 -20.62
C GLU A 502 11.32 5.79 -21.83
N GLY A 503 9.99 5.83 -21.66
CA GLY A 503 9.05 6.03 -22.75
C GLY A 503 8.96 4.84 -23.72
N ALA A 504 9.32 3.64 -23.26
CA ALA A 504 9.26 2.44 -24.09
C ALA A 504 7.81 2.05 -24.43
N GLN A 505 7.58 1.56 -25.65
CA GLN A 505 6.27 1.05 -26.07
C GLN A 505 6.41 -0.17 -26.99
N PHE A 506 5.46 -1.10 -26.88
CA PHE A 506 5.47 -2.41 -27.51
C PHE A 506 4.14 -2.70 -28.21
N ASP A 507 4.18 -3.53 -29.26
CA ASP A 507 2.99 -3.97 -30.00
C ASP A 507 2.17 -4.98 -29.17
N ALA A 508 2.86 -5.78 -28.35
CA ALA A 508 2.22 -6.58 -27.32
C ALA A 508 3.01 -6.54 -26.00
N VAL A 509 2.30 -6.55 -24.88
CA VAL A 509 2.86 -6.65 -23.52
C VAL A 509 2.26 -7.87 -22.85
N CYS A 510 3.10 -8.65 -22.16
CA CYS A 510 2.71 -9.85 -21.45
C CYS A 510 3.11 -9.72 -19.97
N ALA A 511 2.26 -10.20 -19.06
CA ALA A 511 2.61 -10.40 -17.66
C ALA A 511 1.89 -11.66 -17.15
N MET A 512 2.61 -12.77 -17.04
CA MET A 512 2.03 -14.09 -16.75
C MET A 512 2.37 -14.56 -15.34
N GLU A 513 1.37 -14.76 -14.48
CA GLU A 513 1.54 -15.03 -13.03
C GLU A 513 2.41 -13.98 -12.32
N VAL A 514 2.16 -12.71 -12.62
CA VAL A 514 2.91 -11.59 -12.02
C VAL A 514 2.00 -10.75 -11.12
N VAL A 515 0.74 -10.59 -11.53
CA VAL A 515 -0.16 -9.60 -10.94
C VAL A 515 -0.55 -9.95 -9.51
N GLU A 516 -0.59 -11.24 -9.18
CA GLU A 516 -0.81 -11.78 -7.84
C GLU A 516 0.42 -11.67 -6.92
N HIS A 517 1.60 -11.37 -7.46
CA HIS A 517 2.85 -11.20 -6.70
C HIS A 517 3.27 -9.74 -6.54
N VAL A 518 2.52 -8.78 -7.10
CA VAL A 518 2.80 -7.34 -6.93
C VAL A 518 2.05 -6.75 -5.73
N ASP A 519 2.64 -5.73 -5.10
CA ASP A 519 2.03 -5.04 -3.95
C ASP A 519 0.90 -4.09 -4.36
N ARG A 520 0.90 -3.65 -5.63
CA ARG A 520 -0.03 -2.64 -6.17
C ARG A 520 -0.51 -3.04 -7.58
N PRO A 521 -1.39 -4.06 -7.69
CA PRO A 521 -1.89 -4.56 -8.98
C PRO A 521 -2.40 -3.47 -9.92
N SER A 522 -3.19 -2.52 -9.41
CA SER A 522 -3.73 -1.44 -10.24
C SER A 522 -2.66 -0.53 -10.84
N GLU A 523 -1.58 -0.23 -10.11
CA GLU A 523 -0.47 0.59 -10.63
C GLU A 523 0.37 -0.19 -11.64
N PHE A 524 0.65 -1.46 -11.35
CA PHE A 524 1.29 -2.39 -12.29
C PHE A 524 0.51 -2.46 -13.61
N LEU A 525 -0.82 -2.61 -13.55
CA LEU A 525 -1.68 -2.64 -14.74
C LEU A 525 -1.70 -1.30 -15.50
N ARG A 526 -1.63 -0.14 -14.82
CA ARG A 526 -1.45 1.16 -15.51
C ARG A 526 -0.11 1.25 -16.22
N ASN A 527 0.97 0.76 -15.61
CA ASN A 527 2.28 0.73 -16.24
C ASN A 527 2.27 -0.18 -17.47
N CYS A 528 1.72 -1.39 -17.35
CA CYS A 528 1.48 -2.27 -18.50
C CYS A 528 0.71 -1.53 -19.60
N GLY A 529 -0.37 -0.82 -19.24
CA GLY A 529 -1.16 -0.05 -20.19
C GLY A 529 -0.40 1.09 -20.90
N GLN A 530 0.56 1.72 -20.22
CA GLN A 530 1.42 2.77 -20.82
C GLN A 530 2.46 2.19 -21.80
N LEU A 531 2.93 0.96 -21.52
CA LEU A 531 3.89 0.24 -22.36
C LEU A 531 3.26 -0.36 -23.62
N VAL A 532 1.93 -0.47 -23.69
CA VAL A 532 1.22 -0.91 -24.91
C VAL A 532 1.01 0.28 -25.85
N LYS A 533 1.40 0.14 -27.12
CA LYS A 533 1.10 1.13 -28.17
C LYS A 533 -0.40 1.25 -28.41
N PRO A 534 -0.93 2.41 -28.84
CA PRO A 534 -2.30 2.48 -29.37
C PRO A 534 -2.53 1.41 -30.45
N GLY A 535 -3.65 0.69 -30.39
CA GLY A 535 -3.91 -0.49 -31.24
C GLY A 535 -3.16 -1.77 -30.82
N GLY A 536 -2.33 -1.73 -29.78
CA GLY A 536 -1.56 -2.87 -29.29
C GLY A 536 -2.33 -3.80 -28.35
N HIS A 537 -1.67 -4.86 -27.90
CA HIS A 537 -2.31 -5.93 -27.11
C HIS A 537 -1.68 -6.11 -25.72
N LEU A 538 -2.51 -6.35 -24.71
CA LEU A 538 -2.06 -6.75 -23.38
C LEU A 538 -2.56 -8.16 -23.06
N PHE A 539 -1.64 -9.03 -22.65
CA PHE A 539 -1.91 -10.40 -22.22
C PHE A 539 -1.51 -10.59 -20.75
N LEU A 540 -2.43 -11.13 -19.94
CA LEU A 540 -2.22 -11.40 -18.53
C LEU A 540 -2.60 -12.85 -18.21
N SER A 541 -1.96 -13.43 -17.20
CA SER A 541 -2.50 -14.61 -16.51
C SER A 541 -2.36 -14.44 -15.00
N THR A 542 -3.36 -14.95 -14.29
CA THR A 542 -3.43 -14.89 -12.83
C THR A 542 -4.49 -15.86 -12.31
N ILE A 543 -4.62 -15.94 -10.99
CA ILE A 543 -5.54 -16.83 -10.28
C ILE A 543 -6.75 -16.03 -9.75
N ALA A 544 -7.96 -16.57 -9.91
CA ALA A 544 -9.19 -15.96 -9.40
C ALA A 544 -9.34 -16.13 -7.88
N ARG A 545 -9.91 -15.12 -7.20
CA ARG A 545 -10.09 -15.14 -5.74
C ARG A 545 -11.36 -15.90 -5.33
N THR A 546 -11.37 -17.21 -5.58
CA THR A 546 -12.51 -18.09 -5.26
C THR A 546 -12.13 -19.18 -4.25
N PRO A 547 -13.10 -19.83 -3.59
CA PRO A 547 -12.85 -21.00 -2.75
C PRO A 547 -12.22 -22.17 -3.53
N ILE A 548 -12.58 -22.35 -4.81
CA ILE A 548 -12.02 -23.39 -5.66
C ILE A 548 -10.53 -23.14 -5.91
N ALA A 549 -10.15 -21.90 -6.21
CA ALA A 549 -8.75 -21.52 -6.37
C ALA A 549 -7.94 -21.71 -5.08
N TYR A 550 -8.50 -21.35 -3.92
CA TYR A 550 -7.87 -21.64 -2.63
C TYR A 550 -7.61 -23.15 -2.45
N PHE A 551 -8.64 -23.96 -2.72
CA PHE A 551 -8.55 -25.41 -2.58
C PHE A 551 -7.50 -26.02 -3.52
N LEU A 552 -7.51 -25.64 -4.80
CA LEU A 552 -6.62 -26.22 -5.79
C LEU A 552 -5.18 -25.70 -5.70
N SER A 553 -5.01 -24.38 -5.64
CA SER A 553 -3.68 -23.76 -5.74
C SER A 553 -2.92 -23.74 -4.40
N ILE A 554 -3.62 -23.57 -3.27
CA ILE A 554 -2.96 -23.44 -1.95
C ILE A 554 -3.09 -24.74 -1.15
N LEU A 555 -4.31 -25.26 -0.98
CA LEU A 555 -4.47 -26.47 -0.16
C LEU A 555 -3.88 -27.70 -0.86
N MET A 556 -4.26 -27.95 -2.11
CA MET A 556 -3.82 -29.15 -2.84
C MET A 556 -2.39 -29.00 -3.35
N ALA A 557 -2.08 -28.00 -4.18
CA ALA A 557 -0.78 -27.91 -4.84
C ALA A 557 0.37 -27.59 -3.87
N GLU A 558 0.23 -26.60 -2.97
CA GLU A 558 1.29 -26.24 -2.02
C GLU A 558 1.31 -27.12 -0.75
N ASN A 559 0.15 -27.30 -0.09
CA ASN A 559 0.15 -27.87 1.25
C ASN A 559 0.13 -29.41 1.28
N VAL A 560 -0.58 -30.03 0.33
CA VAL A 560 -0.78 -31.50 0.28
C VAL A 560 0.19 -32.18 -0.67
N LEU A 561 0.24 -31.73 -1.93
CA LEU A 561 1.01 -32.40 -2.99
C LEU A 561 2.46 -31.93 -3.07
N GLY A 562 2.77 -30.73 -2.54
CA GLY A 562 4.12 -30.16 -2.57
C GLY A 562 4.65 -29.95 -3.99
N ILE A 563 3.75 -29.70 -4.95
CA ILE A 563 4.09 -29.40 -6.35
C ILE A 563 4.64 -27.97 -6.47
N VAL A 564 4.25 -27.11 -5.53
CA VAL A 564 4.67 -25.72 -5.42
C VAL A 564 5.17 -25.49 -4.00
N GLU A 565 6.22 -24.70 -3.82
CA GLU A 565 6.78 -24.35 -2.53
C GLU A 565 5.71 -23.68 -1.65
N ARG A 566 5.74 -24.01 -0.36
CA ARG A 566 4.77 -23.46 0.58
C ARG A 566 4.95 -21.96 0.72
N GLY A 567 3.86 -21.23 0.55
CA GLY A 567 3.85 -19.79 0.69
C GLY A 567 4.08 -19.03 -0.62
N THR A 568 4.15 -19.72 -1.76
CA THR A 568 4.18 -19.10 -3.08
C THR A 568 2.93 -18.26 -3.32
N HIS A 569 1.74 -18.75 -2.94
CA HIS A 569 0.50 -18.00 -3.14
C HIS A 569 -0.17 -17.55 -1.83
N THR A 570 -0.71 -16.34 -1.87
CA THR A 570 -1.58 -15.80 -0.82
C THR A 570 -2.95 -15.52 -1.41
N HIS A 571 -4.00 -16.21 -0.96
CA HIS A 571 -5.35 -16.12 -1.54
C HIS A 571 -5.90 -14.70 -1.65
N SER A 572 -5.61 -13.82 -0.68
CA SER A 572 -6.07 -12.43 -0.71
C SER A 572 -5.44 -11.59 -1.83
N LYS A 573 -4.34 -12.06 -2.45
CA LYS A 573 -3.68 -11.41 -3.59
C LYS A 573 -4.23 -11.84 -4.95
N PHE A 574 -5.01 -12.93 -5.01
CA PHE A 574 -5.67 -13.38 -6.24
C PHE A 574 -6.63 -12.32 -6.76
N ILE A 575 -6.84 -12.26 -8.09
CA ILE A 575 -7.60 -11.19 -8.74
C ILE A 575 -8.73 -11.83 -9.54
N ASN A 576 -9.97 -11.44 -9.29
CA ASN A 576 -11.09 -11.97 -10.07
C ASN A 576 -11.12 -11.38 -11.48
N PRO A 577 -11.57 -12.14 -12.49
CA PRO A 577 -11.74 -11.62 -13.84
C PRO A 577 -12.58 -10.34 -13.94
N SER A 578 -13.63 -10.24 -13.12
CA SER A 578 -14.50 -9.06 -13.05
C SER A 578 -13.75 -7.81 -12.59
N GLU A 579 -12.74 -7.94 -11.72
CA GLU A 579 -11.90 -6.84 -11.25
C GLU A 579 -11.01 -6.32 -12.40
N LEU A 580 -10.43 -7.20 -13.21
CA LEU A 580 -9.64 -6.80 -14.39
C LEU A 580 -10.53 -6.13 -15.46
N VAL A 581 -11.69 -6.72 -15.78
CA VAL A 581 -12.63 -6.13 -16.73
C VAL A 581 -13.08 -4.75 -16.27
N ALA A 582 -13.43 -4.60 -14.98
CA ALA A 582 -13.83 -3.30 -14.41
C ALA A 582 -12.69 -2.28 -14.50
N PHE A 583 -11.45 -2.67 -14.19
CA PHE A 583 -10.29 -1.78 -14.28
C PHE A 583 -10.06 -1.28 -15.72
N PHE A 584 -10.04 -2.16 -16.72
CA PHE A 584 -9.83 -1.71 -18.11
C PHE A 584 -11.01 -0.92 -18.67
N ARG A 585 -12.22 -1.11 -18.13
CA ARG A 585 -13.42 -0.33 -18.49
C ARG A 585 -13.46 1.05 -17.83
N ASP A 586 -13.28 1.10 -16.51
CA ASP A 586 -13.58 2.27 -15.70
C ASP A 586 -12.36 3.13 -15.38
N ASP A 587 -11.18 2.51 -15.22
CA ASP A 587 -9.94 3.20 -14.88
C ASP A 587 -9.12 3.61 -16.10
N LEU A 588 -9.06 2.75 -17.12
CA LEU A 588 -8.28 3.00 -18.35
C LEU A 588 -9.15 3.34 -19.57
N GLY A 589 -10.44 3.01 -19.55
CA GLY A 589 -11.35 3.32 -20.67
C GLY A 589 -11.03 2.56 -21.97
N TRP A 590 -10.38 1.41 -21.88
CA TRP A 590 -10.04 0.55 -23.04
C TRP A 590 -11.23 -0.30 -23.50
N ILE A 591 -12.17 -0.57 -22.59
CA ILE A 591 -13.39 -1.31 -22.86
C ILE A 591 -14.55 -0.32 -22.89
N SER A 592 -15.34 -0.30 -23.97
CA SER A 592 -16.46 0.62 -24.10
C SER A 592 -17.55 0.36 -23.05
N ARG A 593 -18.23 1.44 -22.63
CA ARG A 593 -19.36 1.40 -21.68
C ARG A 593 -20.71 1.11 -22.35
N THR A 594 -20.70 0.86 -23.66
CA THR A 594 -21.92 0.64 -24.44
C THR A 594 -22.59 -0.67 -24.01
N PHE A 595 -23.86 -0.55 -23.58
CA PHE A 595 -24.73 -1.56 -22.95
C PHE A 595 -24.40 -1.92 -21.49
N GLY A 596 -25.22 -1.38 -20.58
CA GLY A 596 -25.12 -1.58 -19.13
C GLY A 596 -25.50 -2.98 -18.67
N GLY A 597 -24.74 -3.50 -17.72
CA GLY A 597 -25.00 -4.74 -16.99
C GLY A 597 -23.80 -5.16 -16.14
N SER A 598 -24.04 -5.56 -14.89
CA SER A 598 -23.01 -6.02 -13.94
C SER A 598 -22.48 -7.40 -14.32
N VAL A 599 -21.16 -7.61 -14.12
CA VAL A 599 -20.53 -8.92 -14.25
C VAL A 599 -21.00 -9.80 -13.08
N GLY A 600 -21.91 -10.77 -13.31
CA GLY A 600 -22.19 -11.81 -12.31
C GLY A 600 -23.60 -12.40 -12.16
N GLU A 601 -24.58 -12.18 -13.04
CA GLU A 601 -25.89 -12.86 -12.93
C GLU A 601 -26.17 -13.83 -14.09
N LEU A 602 -26.87 -14.94 -13.76
CA LEU A 602 -27.16 -16.11 -14.60
C LEU A 602 -27.71 -15.78 -16.00
N ASP A 603 -27.10 -16.34 -17.05
CA ASP A 603 -27.72 -16.46 -18.38
C ASP A 603 -28.38 -17.84 -18.55
N ILE A 604 -29.64 -17.94 -18.13
CA ILE A 604 -30.48 -19.14 -18.27
C ILE A 604 -30.84 -19.39 -19.76
N ALA A 605 -30.80 -18.36 -20.61
CA ALA A 605 -31.20 -18.47 -22.01
C ALA A 605 -30.11 -19.13 -22.88
N GLY A 606 -28.82 -18.88 -22.57
CA GLY A 606 -27.69 -19.61 -23.13
C GLY A 606 -27.70 -21.10 -22.79
N TRP A 607 -28.14 -21.46 -21.58
CA TRP A 607 -28.20 -22.85 -21.09
C TRP A 607 -29.22 -23.72 -21.83
N LEU A 608 -30.32 -23.14 -22.33
CA LEU A 608 -31.37 -23.84 -23.07
C LEU A 608 -31.13 -23.90 -24.59
N GLY A 609 -29.97 -23.45 -25.08
CA GLY A 609 -29.61 -23.58 -26.49
C GLY A 609 -30.29 -22.59 -27.44
N PHE A 610 -30.83 -21.48 -26.93
CA PHE A 610 -31.48 -20.43 -27.73
C PHE A 610 -30.63 -19.15 -27.94
N GLY A 611 -29.36 -19.14 -27.53
CA GLY A 611 -28.52 -17.93 -27.51
C GLY A 611 -28.05 -17.42 -28.88
N ARG A 612 -28.11 -16.08 -29.07
CA ARG A 612 -27.42 -15.35 -30.16
C ARG A 612 -25.88 -15.41 -30.00
N PRO A 613 -25.08 -15.08 -31.03
CA PRO A 613 -23.60 -15.21 -31.02
C PRO A 613 -22.86 -14.26 -30.06
N GLU A 614 -23.58 -13.39 -29.37
CA GLU A 614 -23.05 -12.33 -28.52
C GLU A 614 -23.35 -12.73 -27.07
N GLY A 615 -22.31 -12.77 -26.23
CA GLY A 615 -22.40 -13.21 -24.83
C GLY A 615 -23.36 -12.37 -23.98
N PRO A 616 -23.52 -12.71 -22.69
CA PRO A 616 -24.44 -11.99 -21.80
C PRO A 616 -24.17 -10.49 -21.81
N VAL A 617 -25.25 -9.71 -21.88
CA VAL A 617 -25.26 -8.26 -22.04
C VAL A 617 -24.44 -7.59 -20.90
N GLY A 618 -23.37 -6.88 -21.26
CA GLY A 618 -22.45 -6.20 -20.32
C GLY A 618 -21.03 -6.79 -20.20
N ALA A 619 -20.77 -7.92 -20.87
CA ALA A 619 -19.41 -8.40 -21.13
C ALA A 619 -18.73 -7.54 -22.23
N PRO A 620 -17.42 -7.27 -22.16
CA PRO A 620 -16.70 -6.61 -23.26
C PRO A 620 -16.98 -7.34 -24.56
N THR A 621 -17.07 -6.61 -25.67
CA THR A 621 -17.10 -7.28 -26.97
C THR A 621 -15.83 -8.12 -27.10
N ARG A 622 -15.92 -9.28 -27.77
CA ARG A 622 -14.77 -10.17 -27.96
C ARG A 622 -13.60 -9.48 -28.67
N THR A 623 -13.89 -8.39 -29.36
CA THR A 623 -12.93 -7.52 -30.03
C THR A 623 -12.21 -6.55 -29.09
N GLU A 624 -12.76 -6.27 -27.90
CA GLU A 624 -12.16 -5.37 -26.92
C GLU A 624 -11.38 -6.13 -25.83
N ALA A 625 -11.96 -7.20 -25.27
CA ALA A 625 -11.31 -8.03 -24.25
C ALA A 625 -11.86 -9.46 -24.20
N GLU A 626 -11.03 -10.42 -23.77
CA GLU A 626 -11.40 -11.84 -23.59
C GLU A 626 -10.81 -12.41 -22.29
N VAL A 627 -11.63 -13.16 -21.55
CA VAL A 627 -11.22 -13.95 -20.37
C VAL A 627 -11.37 -15.44 -20.69
N ARG A 628 -10.34 -16.24 -20.42
CA ARG A 628 -10.37 -17.70 -20.65
C ARG A 628 -9.78 -18.47 -19.49
N GLY A 629 -10.58 -19.37 -18.92
CA GLY A 629 -10.11 -20.35 -17.96
C GLY A 629 -9.09 -21.32 -18.54
N ILE A 630 -8.11 -21.72 -17.74
CA ILE A 630 -7.20 -22.82 -18.05
C ILE A 630 -7.18 -23.80 -16.87
N ALA A 631 -7.05 -25.08 -17.17
CA ALA A 631 -6.98 -26.12 -16.16
C ALA A 631 -5.95 -27.18 -16.53
N TYR A 632 -5.24 -27.66 -15.51
CA TYR A 632 -4.41 -28.84 -15.64
C TYR A 632 -5.29 -30.09 -15.69
N MET A 633 -5.06 -30.95 -16.68
CA MET A 633 -5.76 -32.21 -16.87
C MET A 633 -4.85 -33.37 -16.45
N PRO A 634 -4.98 -33.92 -15.22
CA PRO A 634 -4.02 -34.88 -14.68
C PRO A 634 -3.87 -36.14 -15.53
N TRP A 635 -4.95 -36.60 -16.17
CA TRP A 635 -4.95 -37.78 -17.04
C TRP A 635 -4.26 -37.56 -18.40
N LYS A 636 -4.05 -36.30 -18.81
CA LYS A 636 -3.28 -35.94 -20.02
C LYS A 636 -1.87 -35.45 -19.70
N GLY A 637 -1.63 -35.02 -18.45
CA GLY A 637 -0.38 -34.37 -18.07
C GLY A 637 -0.22 -32.97 -18.68
N THR A 638 -1.28 -32.37 -19.22
CA THR A 638 -1.25 -31.10 -19.96
C THR A 638 -2.21 -30.07 -19.38
N TRP A 639 -1.90 -28.79 -19.59
CA TRP A 639 -2.85 -27.70 -19.40
C TRP A 639 -3.70 -27.50 -20.65
N GLU A 640 -4.99 -27.27 -20.46
CA GLU A 640 -5.96 -27.08 -21.55
C GLU A 640 -6.75 -25.78 -21.34
N LEU A 641 -7.08 -25.11 -22.46
CA LEU A 641 -8.04 -24.00 -22.47
C LEU A 641 -9.43 -24.56 -22.21
N LEU A 642 -10.14 -24.00 -21.24
CA LEU A 642 -11.52 -24.37 -20.98
C LEU A 642 -12.45 -23.78 -22.06
N PRO A 643 -13.56 -24.47 -22.37
CA PRO A 643 -14.57 -23.97 -23.29
C PRO A 643 -15.11 -22.60 -22.86
N ARG A 644 -15.44 -21.75 -23.84
CA ARG A 644 -16.00 -20.42 -23.59
C ARG A 644 -17.37 -20.54 -22.93
N GLY A 645 -17.64 -19.70 -21.93
CA GLY A 645 -18.93 -19.67 -21.24
C GLY A 645 -19.23 -20.90 -20.37
N MET A 646 -18.28 -21.83 -20.23
CA MET A 646 -18.43 -22.95 -19.32
C MET A 646 -18.50 -22.43 -17.88
N LEU A 647 -19.56 -22.79 -17.15
CA LEU A 647 -19.76 -22.40 -15.76
C LEU A 647 -18.56 -22.86 -14.92
N GLY A 648 -18.04 -21.98 -14.08
CA GLY A 648 -16.88 -22.25 -13.23
C GLY A 648 -15.53 -22.24 -13.96
N SER A 649 -15.48 -22.02 -15.28
CA SER A 649 -14.22 -22.10 -16.03
C SER A 649 -13.18 -21.07 -15.61
N VAL A 650 -13.60 -19.90 -15.13
CA VAL A 650 -12.71 -18.81 -14.71
C VAL A 650 -12.56 -18.71 -13.19
N GLU A 651 -12.92 -19.77 -12.45
CA GLU A 651 -12.86 -19.76 -10.98
C GLU A 651 -11.48 -20.11 -10.43
N CYS A 652 -10.49 -20.45 -11.26
CA CYS A 652 -9.12 -20.75 -10.82
C CYS A 652 -8.11 -20.00 -11.70
N ASN A 653 -7.17 -20.69 -12.34
CA ASN A 653 -6.22 -20.09 -13.28
C ASN A 653 -6.95 -19.61 -14.54
N TYR A 654 -6.68 -18.39 -14.98
CA TYR A 654 -7.25 -17.85 -16.20
C TYR A 654 -6.28 -16.93 -16.95
N LEU A 655 -6.51 -16.80 -18.24
CA LEU A 655 -5.87 -15.88 -19.15
C LEU A 655 -6.80 -14.70 -19.43
N PHE A 656 -6.24 -13.51 -19.53
CA PHE A 656 -6.95 -12.27 -19.82
C PHE A 656 -6.25 -11.52 -20.95
N TRP A 657 -7.02 -11.06 -21.93
CA TRP A 657 -6.54 -10.25 -23.05
C TRP A 657 -7.40 -9.00 -23.17
N VAL A 658 -6.76 -7.88 -23.49
CA VAL A 658 -7.43 -6.62 -23.81
C VAL A 658 -6.66 -5.90 -24.91
N GLY A 659 -7.40 -5.37 -25.90
CA GLY A 659 -6.87 -4.48 -26.93
C GLY A 659 -6.85 -3.03 -26.45
N LYS A 660 -5.77 -2.31 -26.72
CA LYS A 660 -5.72 -0.86 -26.47
C LYS A 660 -6.37 -0.12 -27.64
N PRO A 661 -7.37 0.74 -27.42
CA PRO A 661 -7.93 1.57 -28.49
C PRO A 661 -6.88 2.43 -29.19
N LEU A 662 -7.18 2.82 -30.44
CA LEU A 662 -6.35 3.73 -31.25
C LEU A 662 -6.29 5.15 -30.67
#